data_AF-A0A328A6V2-F1
#
_entry.id   AF-A0A328A6V2-F1
#
_cell.length_a   1.000
_cell.length_b   1.000
_cell.length_c   1.000
_cell.angle_alpha   90.00
_cell.angle_beta   90.00
_cell.angle_gamma   90.00
#
_symmetry.space_group_name_H-M   'P 1'
#
loop_
_entity.id
_entity.type
_entity.pdbx_description
1 polymer ?
#
loop_
_entity_poly.entity_id
_entity_poly.type
_entity_poly.pdbx_seq_one_letter_code
_entity_poly.pdbx_strand_id
1 'polypeptide(L)'
;MNKQELASRIWMIADDLRGSMEASEYKDYILGFIFYKFLSDNEYDFLIKEGYEDEDIKNITEESTEEVDYIRDEIGYFIAPNDLFQNWTALGSRFTVDDVMTALSAFQRNISSNPQHRKVFGGIFRTLETGLSNLGSTTKQRTKQVRSLVELIQDIPTQNDKYDVLGYIYEYLISRFAAGAGKSAGEFYTPHEVSQFMSNVVSDHVKDRETLEVYDPTSGSGSLLLTIGQAYELHQESDNNVKYYAQEYVSSTEILTRMNLIMRDVLPSNIITRNGDSLEDDFPYFDDSDPEGTYTPVFVDAVVSNPPYSQKWDWEGKEHDPRFAGYGLAPKSKADYAFLLHGLYHLRPDGIMTIVLPHGVLFRGGEEGRIREQLIERNNIDAVIGLPENIFFGTGIPTTVLILKKEKDDTEVLFVDASKGFEKDGNKNRLRASDIKRISDTVIDRKEVVNYSYLASLEDIRKNEYNLHIPRYVDSSDEAEKWDIYATINGGIPKSELNQFKEAFKVMPQLYDELFKELNDDYVELKSNNVHELIVESDSIKSFKVKYKEVFKEFMDYLKETLIDKVETVHSLHTREQVIEKLFKCYDNIPLIDRYKAYQILDSVWEDISNDIEVIQSSSLSEAVRSIEPNIVVKNGEEVQEGIKGRIIPFELIQTTLLKEETDKLNETNNRETEIQKEITEIIESLSEEDGEYNVLNKTNDKFTVQGTKDALNLEFEEVYLPELETLSDFKELSGKNERLEFMEMHTEIEWDEMALKKDGTPSVKGLRDYEGLLQQTYEFPEDSFGAKLSRATALMDEEKEIKKTGKELEGQLNKLTEETIKNLTDEQVKEMLHYKWVKPISEGIYGLVDELFKVLETELVALHNKYAKTMEEIQSDIKDSNQELVRMMDLLTGSESDMEGIRSIQALLGGEVNE
;
A
#
# COMPACT_ATOMS: atom_id res chain seq x y z
N MET A 1 -3.30 10.56 -17.97
CA MET A 1 -2.23 10.08 -17.09
C MET A 1 -1.99 11.09 -15.98
N ASN A 2 -2.15 10.68 -14.72
CA ASN A 2 -1.93 11.53 -13.55
C ASN A 2 -0.45 11.56 -13.10
N LYS A 3 -0.12 12.35 -12.07
CA LYS A 3 1.25 12.51 -11.56
C LYS A 3 1.84 11.22 -11.00
N GLN A 4 1.04 10.36 -10.38
CA GLN A 4 1.46 9.08 -9.80
C GLN A 4 1.80 8.05 -10.89
N GLU A 5 0.91 7.89 -11.88
CA GLU A 5 1.12 7.04 -13.04
C GLU A 5 2.39 7.46 -13.80
N LEU A 6 2.57 8.78 -13.98
CA LEU A 6 3.78 9.33 -14.60
C LEU A 6 5.04 9.04 -13.76
N ALA A 7 5.01 9.27 -12.45
CA ALA A 7 6.14 8.98 -11.56
C ALA A 7 6.50 7.48 -11.55
N SER A 8 5.50 6.61 -11.51
CA SER A 8 5.68 5.16 -11.58
C SER A 8 6.25 4.74 -12.94
N ARG A 9 5.74 5.31 -14.04
CA ARG A 9 6.27 5.09 -15.40
C ARG A 9 7.74 5.48 -15.50
N ILE A 10 8.09 6.68 -15.02
CA ILE A 10 9.48 7.17 -15.04
C ILE A 10 10.37 6.24 -14.23
N TRP A 11 9.95 5.83 -13.03
CA TRP A 11 10.70 4.89 -12.20
C TRP A 11 10.92 3.54 -12.91
N MET A 12 9.88 2.97 -13.53
CA MET A 12 10.00 1.68 -14.23
C MET A 12 10.99 1.74 -15.39
N ILE A 13 10.93 2.79 -16.21
CA ILE A 13 11.86 2.94 -17.35
C ILE A 13 13.27 3.23 -16.82
N ALA A 14 13.40 4.04 -15.77
CA ALA A 14 14.67 4.31 -15.10
C ALA A 14 15.32 3.04 -14.52
N ASP A 15 14.53 2.17 -13.90
CA ASP A 15 14.98 0.89 -13.32
C ASP A 15 15.50 -0.07 -14.40
N ASP A 16 14.87 -0.09 -15.58
CA ASP A 16 15.35 -0.86 -16.74
C ASP A 16 16.64 -0.25 -17.33
N LEU A 17 16.68 1.09 -17.49
CA LEU A 17 17.82 1.80 -18.07
C LEU A 17 19.09 1.73 -17.22
N ARG A 18 18.98 1.64 -15.89
CA ARG A 18 20.16 1.52 -15.02
C ARG A 18 20.92 0.21 -15.26
N GLY A 19 20.27 -0.83 -15.77
CA GLY A 19 20.85 -2.15 -16.01
C GLY A 19 21.49 -2.74 -14.75
N SER A 20 22.83 -2.85 -14.76
CA SER A 20 23.60 -3.43 -13.63
C SER A 20 24.16 -2.39 -12.64
N MET A 21 23.89 -1.11 -12.85
CA MET A 21 24.33 -0.05 -11.94
C MET A 21 23.56 -0.11 -10.62
N GLU A 22 24.23 0.21 -9.51
CA GLU A 22 23.55 0.32 -8.22
C GLU A 22 22.57 1.52 -8.22
N ALA A 23 21.44 1.35 -7.53
CA ALA A 23 20.40 2.39 -7.44
C ALA A 23 20.95 3.72 -6.89
N SER A 24 21.86 3.64 -5.92
CA SER A 24 22.54 4.79 -5.30
C SER A 24 23.35 5.62 -6.29
N GLU A 25 24.03 4.98 -7.24
CA GLU A 25 24.81 5.65 -8.27
C GLU A 25 23.89 6.23 -9.35
N TYR A 26 22.87 5.47 -9.77
CA TYR A 26 21.98 5.90 -10.84
C TYR A 26 21.12 7.13 -10.46
N LYS A 27 20.76 7.23 -9.18
CA LYS A 27 20.04 8.36 -8.57
C LYS A 27 20.62 9.70 -9.00
N ASP A 28 21.93 9.88 -8.87
CA ASP A 28 22.58 11.17 -9.10
C ASP A 28 22.49 11.62 -10.57
N TYR A 29 22.38 10.67 -11.51
CA TYR A 29 22.20 10.99 -12.94
C TYR A 29 20.79 11.44 -13.24
N ILE A 30 19.80 10.59 -12.95
CA ILE A 30 18.42 10.88 -13.34
C ILE A 30 17.92 12.14 -12.64
N LEU A 31 18.21 12.30 -11.35
CA LEU A 31 17.81 13.49 -10.59
C LEU A 31 18.54 14.74 -11.08
N GLY A 32 19.82 14.63 -11.45
CA GLY A 32 20.58 15.73 -12.04
C GLY A 32 20.04 16.17 -13.41
N PHE A 33 19.68 15.23 -14.29
CA PHE A 33 19.10 15.54 -15.60
C PHE A 33 17.68 16.12 -15.49
N ILE A 34 16.85 15.61 -14.59
CA ILE A 34 15.52 16.17 -14.31
C ILE A 34 15.67 17.61 -13.83
N PHE A 35 16.60 17.86 -12.91
CA PHE A 35 16.88 19.21 -12.42
C PHE A 35 17.42 20.14 -13.52
N TYR A 36 18.30 19.66 -14.40
CA TYR A 36 18.77 20.45 -15.54
C TYR A 36 17.62 20.82 -16.49
N LYS A 37 16.75 19.86 -16.83
CA LYS A 37 15.54 20.12 -17.62
C LYS A 37 14.68 21.19 -16.95
N PHE A 38 14.45 21.06 -15.65
CA PHE A 38 13.71 22.04 -14.87
C PHE A 38 14.29 23.46 -15.01
N LEU A 39 15.60 23.63 -14.82
CA LEU A 39 16.24 24.95 -14.96
C LEU A 39 16.14 25.49 -16.40
N SER A 40 16.34 24.62 -17.39
CA SER A 40 16.21 24.98 -18.80
C SER A 40 14.81 25.45 -19.17
N ASP A 41 13.79 24.75 -18.69
CA ASP A 41 12.39 25.09 -18.99
C ASP A 41 11.96 26.34 -18.23
N ASN A 42 12.41 26.51 -16.98
CA ASN A 42 12.18 27.73 -16.21
C ASN A 42 12.77 28.98 -16.89
N GLU A 43 13.99 28.88 -17.44
CA GLU A 43 14.59 29.99 -18.19
C GLU A 43 13.84 30.29 -19.48
N TYR A 44 13.46 29.26 -20.23
CA TYR A 44 12.68 29.45 -21.44
C TYR A 44 11.31 30.07 -21.14
N ASP A 45 10.59 29.57 -20.14
CA ASP A 45 9.30 30.12 -19.71
C ASP A 45 9.44 31.57 -19.23
N PHE A 46 10.51 31.89 -18.51
CA PHE A 46 10.83 33.26 -18.09
C PHE A 46 11.00 34.19 -19.31
N LEU A 47 11.81 33.80 -20.29
CA LEU A 47 12.04 34.59 -21.50
C LEU A 47 10.75 34.82 -22.30
N ILE A 48 9.91 33.79 -22.44
CA ILE A 48 8.62 33.91 -23.10
C ILE A 48 7.69 34.87 -22.34
N LYS A 49 7.66 34.83 -20.99
CA LYS A 49 6.88 35.76 -20.17
C LYS A 49 7.35 37.21 -20.30
N GLU A 50 8.66 37.42 -20.44
CA GLU A 50 9.27 38.73 -20.68
C GLU A 50 9.05 39.24 -22.12
N GLY A 51 8.44 38.42 -22.99
CA GLY A 51 8.01 38.81 -24.33
C GLY A 51 9.02 38.53 -25.45
N TYR A 52 10.03 37.70 -25.20
CA TYR A 52 10.95 37.22 -26.24
C TYR A 52 10.23 36.23 -27.17
N GLU A 53 10.47 36.31 -28.47
CA GLU A 53 10.05 35.27 -29.41
C GLU A 53 11.13 34.17 -29.54
N ASP A 54 10.75 32.98 -30.01
CA ASP A 54 11.69 31.85 -30.22
C ASP A 54 12.93 32.23 -31.04
N GLU A 55 12.77 33.12 -32.01
CA GLU A 55 13.86 33.58 -32.85
C GLU A 55 14.80 34.53 -32.11
N ASP A 56 14.28 35.33 -31.17
CA ASP A 56 15.09 36.19 -30.30
C ASP A 56 15.92 35.32 -29.36
N ILE A 57 15.29 34.32 -28.72
CA ILE A 57 15.94 33.40 -27.79
C ILE A 57 17.13 32.72 -28.47
N LYS A 58 16.96 32.19 -29.69
CA LYS A 58 18.06 31.53 -30.43
C LYS A 58 19.29 32.41 -30.68
N ASN A 59 19.09 33.73 -30.70
CA ASN A 59 20.16 34.70 -30.98
C ASN A 59 20.87 35.19 -29.70
N ILE A 60 20.37 34.86 -28.51
CA ILE A 60 21.04 35.18 -27.25
C ILE A 60 22.28 34.30 -27.15
N THR A 61 23.44 34.90 -26.87
CA THR A 61 24.69 34.18 -26.66
C THR A 61 25.37 34.68 -25.40
N GLU A 62 26.43 34.01 -24.92
CA GLU A 62 27.24 34.52 -23.80
C GLU A 62 27.84 35.92 -24.07
N GLU A 63 27.90 36.35 -25.34
CA GLU A 63 28.37 37.70 -25.74
C GLU A 63 27.28 38.78 -25.61
N SER A 64 26.00 38.40 -25.45
CA SER A 64 24.85 39.28 -25.24
C SER A 64 24.80 39.78 -23.80
N THR A 65 25.80 40.56 -23.38
CA THR A 65 26.06 40.82 -21.96
C THR A 65 24.91 41.49 -21.21
N GLU A 66 24.16 42.40 -21.84
CA GLU A 66 23.05 43.10 -21.17
C GLU A 66 21.88 42.15 -20.88
N GLU A 67 21.49 41.33 -21.87
CA GLU A 67 20.43 40.35 -21.72
C GLU A 67 20.83 39.23 -20.75
N VAL A 68 22.06 38.73 -20.86
CA VAL A 68 22.57 37.67 -19.98
C VAL A 68 22.70 38.17 -18.53
N ASP A 69 23.11 39.42 -18.30
CA ASP A 69 23.12 40.01 -16.96
C ASP A 69 21.71 40.09 -16.39
N TYR A 70 20.73 40.55 -17.16
CA TYR A 70 19.33 40.62 -16.75
C TYR A 70 18.76 39.26 -16.35
N ILE A 71 18.91 38.25 -17.21
CA ILE A 71 18.42 36.89 -16.93
C ILE A 71 19.05 36.35 -15.64
N ARG A 72 20.37 36.49 -15.50
CA ARG A 72 21.07 36.02 -14.29
C ARG A 72 20.63 36.73 -13.03
N ASP A 73 20.31 38.02 -13.09
CA ASP A 73 19.89 38.76 -11.92
C ASP A 73 18.46 38.39 -11.49
N GLU A 74 17.56 38.12 -12.44
CA GLU A 74 16.18 37.72 -12.16
C GLU A 74 16.03 36.26 -11.72
N ILE A 75 16.64 35.29 -12.45
CA ILE A 75 16.45 33.86 -12.18
C ILE A 75 17.68 33.14 -11.62
N GLY A 76 18.82 33.81 -11.55
CA GLY A 76 20.03 33.32 -10.86
C GLY A 76 21.07 32.61 -11.72
N TYR A 77 20.74 32.28 -12.97
CA TYR A 77 21.63 31.59 -13.92
C TYR A 77 21.26 31.95 -15.37
N PHE A 78 22.08 31.50 -16.33
CA PHE A 78 21.79 31.58 -17.76
C PHE A 78 22.28 30.31 -18.48
N ILE A 79 21.43 29.74 -19.33
CA ILE A 79 21.67 28.55 -20.15
C ILE A 79 21.62 28.98 -21.62
N ALA A 80 22.76 28.86 -22.29
CA ALA A 80 22.86 29.29 -23.67
C ALA A 80 21.89 28.53 -24.59
N PRO A 81 21.42 29.18 -25.67
CA PRO A 81 20.81 28.62 -26.87
C PRO A 81 20.83 27.11 -27.01
N ASN A 82 22.02 26.65 -27.41
CA ASN A 82 22.32 25.28 -27.79
C ASN A 82 22.34 24.30 -26.60
N ASP A 83 22.41 24.82 -25.38
CA ASP A 83 22.50 24.07 -24.13
C ASP A 83 21.13 23.91 -23.45
N LEU A 84 20.07 24.57 -23.95
CA LEU A 84 18.71 24.32 -23.48
C LEU A 84 18.32 22.85 -23.74
N PHE A 85 17.67 22.21 -22.77
CA PHE A 85 17.31 20.79 -22.81
C PHE A 85 16.46 20.44 -24.04
N GLN A 86 15.50 21.29 -24.39
CA GLN A 86 14.66 21.15 -25.59
C GLN A 86 15.45 21.21 -26.92
N ASN A 87 16.63 21.82 -26.91
CA ASN A 87 17.50 21.87 -28.09
C ASN A 87 18.41 20.64 -28.18
N TRP A 88 18.72 19.98 -27.07
CA TRP A 88 19.39 18.68 -27.08
C TRP A 88 18.55 17.61 -27.77
N THR A 89 17.24 17.58 -27.50
CA THR A 89 16.31 16.64 -28.15
C THR A 89 16.23 16.91 -29.66
N ALA A 90 16.26 18.18 -30.07
CA ALA A 90 16.28 18.58 -31.48
C ALA A 90 17.56 18.16 -32.25
N LEU A 91 18.69 17.96 -31.57
CA LEU A 91 19.93 17.47 -32.18
C LEU A 91 19.84 15.98 -32.60
N GLY A 92 18.94 15.20 -31.98
CA GLY A 92 18.73 13.79 -32.26
C GLY A 92 20.01 12.97 -32.24
N SER A 93 20.33 12.29 -33.34
CA SER A 93 21.52 11.42 -33.44
C SER A 93 22.86 12.15 -33.32
N ARG A 94 22.88 13.49 -33.42
CA ARG A 94 24.07 14.33 -33.26
C ARG A 94 24.41 14.66 -31.81
N PHE A 95 23.45 14.54 -30.89
CA PHE A 95 23.65 14.83 -29.46
C PHE A 95 24.62 13.84 -28.80
N THR A 96 25.55 14.31 -27.99
CA THR A 96 26.59 13.51 -27.34
C THR A 96 26.77 13.87 -25.87
N VAL A 97 27.47 13.02 -25.12
CA VAL A 97 27.84 13.33 -23.73
C VAL A 97 28.73 14.58 -23.61
N ASP A 98 29.48 14.92 -24.66
CA ASP A 98 30.36 16.11 -24.67
C ASP A 98 29.54 17.41 -24.69
N ASP A 99 28.35 17.40 -25.31
CA ASP A 99 27.41 18.54 -25.29
C ASP A 99 26.92 18.80 -23.86
N VAL A 100 26.56 17.74 -23.12
CA VAL A 100 26.18 17.85 -21.70
C VAL A 100 27.33 18.38 -20.86
N MET A 101 28.55 17.84 -20.99
CA MET A 101 29.71 18.32 -20.23
C MET A 101 30.01 19.80 -20.51
N THR A 102 29.86 20.23 -21.76
CA THR A 102 30.05 21.63 -22.16
C THR A 102 29.00 22.52 -21.50
N ALA A 103 27.73 22.12 -21.54
CA ALA A 103 26.62 22.84 -20.94
C ALA A 103 26.73 22.97 -19.42
N LEU A 104 27.08 21.89 -18.70
CA LEU A 104 27.28 21.94 -17.25
C LEU A 104 28.45 22.87 -16.88
N SER A 105 29.54 22.80 -17.65
CA SER A 105 30.67 23.71 -17.49
C SER A 105 30.31 25.17 -17.80
N ALA A 106 29.40 25.41 -18.76
CA ALA A 106 28.90 26.73 -19.12
C ALA A 106 27.98 27.30 -18.04
N PHE A 107 27.04 26.49 -17.55
CA PHE A 107 26.17 26.83 -16.44
C PHE A 107 26.96 27.38 -15.24
N GLN A 108 28.02 26.68 -14.82
CA GLN A 108 28.85 27.11 -13.68
C GLN A 108 29.52 28.49 -13.89
N ARG A 109 29.80 28.89 -15.13
CA ARG A 109 30.33 30.23 -15.45
C ARG A 109 29.24 31.30 -15.52
N ASN A 110 28.02 30.89 -15.86
CA ASN A 110 26.87 31.74 -16.10
C ASN A 110 25.90 31.84 -14.90
N ILE A 111 26.33 31.46 -13.70
CA ILE A 111 25.61 31.75 -12.46
C ILE A 111 25.71 33.25 -12.15
N SER A 112 24.65 33.82 -11.57
CA SER A 112 24.59 35.21 -11.12
C SER A 112 25.76 35.60 -10.20
N SER A 113 26.11 36.88 -10.26
CA SER A 113 27.08 37.46 -9.34
C SER A 113 26.52 37.67 -7.93
N ASN A 114 25.18 37.61 -7.77
CA ASN A 114 24.49 37.69 -6.49
C ASN A 114 24.96 36.58 -5.53
N PRO A 115 25.44 36.91 -4.32
CA PRO A 115 25.95 35.92 -3.37
C PRO A 115 24.95 34.82 -2.99
N GLN A 116 23.65 35.13 -2.91
CA GLN A 116 22.62 34.15 -2.55
C GLN A 116 22.41 33.14 -3.68
N HIS A 117 22.22 33.62 -4.92
CA HIS A 117 22.13 32.76 -6.10
C HIS A 117 23.39 31.88 -6.26
N ARG A 118 24.58 32.45 -6.01
CA ARG A 118 25.83 31.68 -6.04
C ARG A 118 25.88 30.58 -4.98
N LYS A 119 25.37 30.81 -3.77
CA LYS A 119 25.31 29.79 -2.72
C LYS A 119 24.36 28.65 -3.08
N VAL A 120 23.23 28.99 -3.69
CA VAL A 120 22.21 28.00 -4.09
C VAL A 120 22.66 27.20 -5.32
N PHE A 121 23.00 27.85 -6.44
CA PHE A 121 23.30 27.18 -7.71
C PHE A 121 24.77 26.75 -7.88
N GLY A 122 25.69 27.32 -7.09
CA GLY A 122 27.11 27.03 -7.20
C GLY A 122 27.44 25.56 -6.95
N GLY A 123 28.05 24.90 -7.93
CA GLY A 123 28.45 23.49 -7.85
C GLY A 123 27.27 22.52 -7.81
N ILE A 124 26.05 22.95 -8.14
CA ILE A 124 24.84 22.12 -8.06
C ILE A 124 24.94 20.89 -8.97
N PHE A 125 25.60 20.99 -10.13
CA PHE A 125 25.77 19.86 -11.05
C PHE A 125 27.05 19.05 -10.85
N ARG A 126 27.87 19.32 -9.83
CA ARG A 126 29.17 18.66 -9.64
C ARG A 126 29.06 17.13 -9.52
N THR A 127 28.01 16.63 -8.86
CA THR A 127 27.75 15.19 -8.73
C THR A 127 27.46 14.57 -10.10
N LEU A 128 26.62 15.22 -10.91
CA LEU A 128 26.32 14.81 -12.28
C LEU A 128 27.60 14.83 -13.14
N GLU A 129 28.34 15.94 -13.14
CA GLU A 129 29.58 16.11 -13.92
C GLU A 129 30.61 15.01 -13.66
N THR A 130 30.91 14.75 -12.38
CA THR A 130 31.89 13.73 -11.99
C THR A 130 31.42 12.32 -12.33
N GLY A 131 30.12 12.06 -12.15
CA GLY A 131 29.54 10.75 -12.40
C GLY A 131 29.29 10.43 -13.88
N LEU A 132 29.19 11.40 -14.79
CA LEU A 132 28.97 11.13 -16.23
C LEU A 132 30.00 10.14 -16.80
N SER A 133 31.22 10.12 -16.25
CA SER A 133 32.28 9.18 -16.62
C SER A 133 31.94 7.71 -16.31
N ASN A 134 31.07 7.44 -15.32
CA ASN A 134 30.69 6.11 -14.83
C ASN A 134 29.52 5.49 -15.63
N LEU A 135 28.79 6.26 -16.45
CA LEU A 135 27.68 5.75 -17.29
C LEU A 135 28.11 4.74 -18.38
N GLY A 136 29.42 4.55 -18.58
CA GLY A 136 29.94 3.56 -19.51
C GLY A 136 31.44 3.69 -19.71
N SER A 137 32.10 2.58 -20.03
CA SER A 137 33.55 2.52 -20.22
C SER A 137 34.02 3.20 -21.51
N THR A 138 33.11 3.43 -22.48
CA THR A 138 33.40 4.12 -23.74
C THR A 138 32.49 5.31 -23.97
N THR A 139 32.97 6.32 -24.71
CA THR A 139 32.17 7.50 -25.09
C THR A 139 30.88 7.11 -25.82
N LYS A 140 30.92 6.07 -26.66
CA LYS A 140 29.73 5.58 -27.38
C LYS A 140 28.66 5.03 -26.42
N GLN A 141 29.07 4.29 -25.39
CA GLN A 141 28.14 3.77 -24.37
C GLN A 141 27.56 4.91 -23.53
N ARG A 142 28.41 5.85 -23.07
CA ARG A 142 27.96 7.03 -22.32
C ARG A 142 26.95 7.86 -23.12
N THR A 143 27.27 8.17 -24.38
CA THR A 143 26.35 8.89 -25.27
C THR A 143 25.03 8.14 -25.48
N LYS A 144 25.05 6.81 -25.58
CA LYS A 144 23.80 6.02 -25.67
C LYS A 144 22.96 6.19 -24.40
N GLN A 145 23.55 6.02 -23.22
CA GLN A 145 22.83 6.15 -21.95
C GLN A 145 22.28 7.55 -21.71
N VAL A 146 23.10 8.59 -21.97
CA VAL A 146 22.68 9.99 -21.85
C VAL A 146 21.54 10.32 -22.80
N ARG A 147 21.54 9.80 -24.04
CA ARG A 147 20.40 9.96 -24.96
C ARG A 147 19.13 9.32 -24.43
N SER A 148 19.22 8.08 -23.94
CA SER A 148 18.06 7.39 -23.37
C SER A 148 17.49 8.11 -22.15
N LEU A 149 18.36 8.71 -21.31
CA LEU A 149 17.94 9.56 -20.20
C LEU A 149 17.22 10.83 -20.68
N VAL A 150 17.78 11.52 -21.68
CA VAL A 150 17.16 12.74 -22.24
C VAL A 150 15.81 12.41 -22.90
N GLU A 151 15.71 11.31 -23.64
CA GLU A 151 14.46 10.82 -24.25
C GLU A 151 13.42 10.48 -23.17
N LEU A 152 13.81 9.82 -22.08
CA LEU A 152 12.92 9.50 -20.96
C LEU A 152 12.40 10.77 -20.25
N ILE A 153 13.27 11.75 -20.03
CA ILE A 153 12.99 12.93 -19.21
C ILE A 153 12.25 14.02 -20.02
N GLN A 154 12.30 13.97 -21.35
CA GLN A 154 11.65 14.95 -22.23
C GLN A 154 10.15 15.12 -21.94
N ASP A 155 9.44 14.02 -21.64
CA ASP A 155 7.99 14.03 -21.42
C ASP A 155 7.58 14.51 -20.02
N ILE A 156 8.54 14.81 -19.14
CA ILE A 156 8.25 15.27 -17.77
C ILE A 156 7.78 16.73 -17.81
N PRO A 157 6.55 17.04 -17.37
CA PRO A 157 6.06 18.41 -17.35
C PRO A 157 6.77 19.23 -16.26
N THR A 158 7.13 20.47 -16.59
CA THR A 158 7.96 21.37 -15.77
C THR A 158 7.36 22.79 -15.62
N GLN A 159 6.22 23.06 -16.26
CA GLN A 159 5.59 24.40 -16.30
C GLN A 159 4.86 24.78 -15.00
N ASN A 160 4.66 26.10 -14.82
CA ASN A 160 4.20 26.72 -13.55
C ASN A 160 2.88 26.18 -12.96
N ASP A 161 1.89 25.81 -13.77
CA ASP A 161 0.62 25.24 -13.25
C ASP A 161 0.76 23.76 -12.83
N LYS A 162 1.97 23.18 -12.95
CA LYS A 162 2.27 21.76 -12.75
C LYS A 162 3.51 21.54 -11.85
N TYR A 163 3.96 22.54 -11.08
CA TYR A 163 5.03 22.37 -10.10
C TYR A 163 4.79 21.20 -9.14
N ASP A 164 3.54 21.02 -8.72
CA ASP A 164 3.14 19.90 -7.88
C ASP A 164 3.42 18.54 -8.55
N VAL A 165 3.30 18.43 -9.87
CA VAL A 165 3.59 17.19 -10.62
C VAL A 165 5.09 16.89 -10.62
N LEU A 166 5.93 17.86 -10.96
CA LEU A 166 7.38 17.68 -11.01
C LEU A 166 7.96 17.40 -9.62
N GLY A 167 7.57 18.22 -8.63
CA GLY A 167 7.99 18.06 -7.25
C GLY A 167 7.57 16.71 -6.66
N TYR A 168 6.37 16.22 -7.03
CA TYR A 168 5.90 14.88 -6.67
C TYR A 168 6.76 13.79 -7.31
N ILE A 169 7.01 13.85 -8.63
CA ILE A 169 7.86 12.87 -9.34
C ILE A 169 9.24 12.81 -8.71
N TYR A 170 9.83 13.97 -8.41
CA TYR A 170 11.18 14.03 -7.84
C TYR A 170 11.24 13.39 -6.45
N GLU A 171 10.30 13.72 -5.56
CA GLU A 171 10.19 13.13 -4.22
C GLU A 171 9.92 11.62 -4.29
N TYR A 172 9.05 11.19 -5.21
CA TYR A 172 8.78 9.77 -5.45
C TYR A 172 10.06 9.02 -5.87
N LEU A 173 10.85 9.59 -6.78
CA LEU A 173 12.12 8.99 -7.19
C LEU A 173 13.11 8.92 -6.02
N ILE A 174 13.25 9.99 -5.22
CA ILE A 174 14.10 9.98 -4.01
C ILE A 174 13.67 8.83 -3.07
N SER A 175 12.38 8.70 -2.79
CA SER A 175 11.82 7.65 -1.93
C SER A 175 12.14 6.25 -2.47
N ARG A 176 11.96 6.03 -3.78
CA ARG A 176 12.30 4.75 -4.43
C ARG A 176 13.79 4.44 -4.39
N PHE A 177 14.66 5.44 -4.59
CA PHE A 177 16.11 5.27 -4.44
C PHE A 177 16.51 4.97 -3.00
N ALA A 178 15.86 5.57 -2.00
CA ALA A 178 16.06 5.24 -0.60
C ALA A 178 15.65 3.79 -0.30
N ALA A 179 14.48 3.36 -0.75
CA ALA A 179 14.03 1.97 -0.58
C ALA A 179 15.02 0.94 -1.18
N GLY A 180 15.64 1.28 -2.32
CA GLY A 180 16.65 0.43 -2.98
C GLY A 180 18.07 0.49 -2.42
N ALA A 181 18.41 1.48 -1.59
CA ALA A 181 19.80 1.74 -1.15
C ALA A 181 20.26 0.94 0.10
N GLY A 182 19.39 0.10 0.68
CA GLY A 182 19.77 -0.76 1.81
C GLY A 182 20.21 0.03 3.04
N LYS A 183 21.37 -0.32 3.65
CA LYS A 183 21.87 0.33 4.88
C LYS A 183 22.17 1.81 4.73
N SER A 184 22.54 2.26 3.54
CA SER A 184 22.88 3.66 3.27
C SER A 184 21.64 4.56 3.17
N ALA A 185 20.43 4.00 3.17
CA ALA A 185 19.17 4.73 2.99
C ALA A 185 18.77 5.58 4.20
N GLY A 186 19.04 5.08 5.41
CA GLY A 186 18.57 5.71 6.66
C GLY A 186 19.26 7.04 6.98
N GLU A 187 20.39 7.34 6.34
CA GLU A 187 21.17 8.57 6.55
C GLU A 187 20.73 9.73 5.65
N PHE A 188 19.97 9.48 4.56
CA PHE A 188 19.57 10.56 3.64
C PHE A 188 18.05 10.70 3.43
N TYR A 189 17.22 9.76 3.89
CA TYR A 189 15.77 9.83 3.68
C TYR A 189 14.99 9.43 4.93
N THR A 190 14.06 10.30 5.33
CA THR A 190 13.07 10.01 6.37
C THR A 190 11.80 9.51 5.71
N PRO A 191 11.26 8.33 6.08
CA PRO A 191 10.00 7.83 5.52
C PRO A 191 8.90 8.90 5.56
N HIS A 192 8.14 8.99 4.48
CA HIS A 192 7.20 10.09 4.28
C HIS A 192 6.15 10.14 5.40
N GLU A 193 5.68 8.99 5.86
CA GLU A 193 4.68 8.86 6.92
C GLU A 193 5.17 9.41 8.27
N VAL A 194 6.46 9.24 8.58
CA VAL A 194 7.06 9.80 9.80
C VAL A 194 7.23 11.31 9.64
N SER A 195 7.64 11.77 8.45
CA SER A 195 7.74 13.19 8.12
C SER A 195 6.39 13.89 8.22
N GLN A 196 5.30 13.25 7.77
CA GLN A 196 3.92 13.74 7.89
C GLN A 196 3.46 13.82 9.35
N PHE A 197 3.79 12.83 10.19
CA PHE A 197 3.51 12.92 11.62
C PHE A 197 4.23 14.12 12.25
N MET A 198 5.54 14.25 12.01
CA MET A 198 6.34 15.35 12.55
C MET A 198 5.83 16.72 12.04
N SER A 199 5.46 16.81 10.76
CA SER A 199 4.95 18.05 10.16
C SER A 199 3.60 18.46 10.74
N ASN A 200 2.69 17.52 10.98
CA ASN A 200 1.40 17.83 11.62
C ASN A 200 1.58 18.47 13.00
N VAL A 201 2.51 17.94 13.80
CA VAL A 201 2.78 18.46 15.15
C VAL A 201 3.49 19.81 15.12
N VAL A 202 4.50 19.96 14.25
CA VAL A 202 5.22 21.23 14.10
C VAL A 202 4.30 22.31 13.55
N SER A 203 3.53 22.00 12.51
CA SER A 203 2.60 22.91 11.84
C SER A 203 1.52 23.41 12.81
N ASP A 204 0.90 22.51 13.58
CA ASP A 204 -0.11 22.93 14.56
C ASP A 204 0.45 23.87 15.65
N HIS A 205 1.69 23.65 16.11
CA HIS A 205 2.35 24.50 17.11
C HIS A 205 2.69 25.90 16.56
N VAL A 206 2.96 26.03 15.26
CA VAL A 206 3.40 27.29 14.64
C VAL A 206 2.35 27.95 13.73
N LYS A 207 1.14 27.39 13.61
CA LYS A 207 0.08 27.84 12.69
C LYS A 207 -0.30 29.32 12.80
N ASP A 208 -0.19 29.91 13.99
CA ASP A 208 -0.54 31.32 14.24
C ASP A 208 0.60 32.30 13.88
N ARG A 209 1.76 31.81 13.42
CA ARG A 209 2.88 32.65 12.96
C ARG A 209 2.63 33.10 11.53
N GLU A 210 3.17 34.26 11.17
CA GLU A 210 3.16 34.76 9.77
C GLU A 210 4.26 34.07 8.95
N THR A 211 5.42 33.84 9.54
CA THR A 211 6.57 33.18 8.92
C THR A 211 7.09 32.04 9.77
N LEU A 212 7.73 31.07 9.11
CA LEU A 212 8.35 29.90 9.74
C LEU A 212 9.83 29.84 9.40
N GLU A 213 10.71 29.97 10.39
CA GLU A 213 12.10 29.57 10.26
C GLU A 213 12.27 28.13 10.77
N VAL A 214 12.71 27.23 9.88
CA VAL A 214 12.91 25.80 10.21
C VAL A 214 14.35 25.37 9.94
N TYR A 215 14.94 24.61 10.86
CA TYR A 215 16.31 24.10 10.75
C TYR A 215 16.37 22.59 10.84
N ASP A 216 17.09 21.95 9.90
CA ASP A 216 17.53 20.56 10.01
C ASP A 216 19.07 20.48 9.99
N PRO A 217 19.71 20.08 11.11
CA PRO A 217 21.16 19.91 11.19
C PRO A 217 21.67 18.66 10.47
N THR A 218 20.80 17.81 9.94
CA THR A 218 21.12 16.53 9.30
C THR A 218 20.15 16.29 8.15
N SER A 219 20.08 17.24 7.22
CA SER A 219 18.93 17.40 6.34
C SER A 219 18.68 16.27 5.34
N GLY A 220 19.68 15.43 5.06
CA GLY A 220 19.53 14.35 4.09
C GLY A 220 19.10 14.89 2.72
N SER A 221 17.99 14.40 2.17
CA SER A 221 17.40 14.89 0.91
C SER A 221 16.63 16.20 1.03
N GLY A 222 16.46 16.75 2.23
CA GLY A 222 15.59 17.90 2.50
C GLY A 222 14.09 17.58 2.51
N SER A 223 13.71 16.31 2.31
CA SER A 223 12.28 15.90 2.22
C SER A 223 11.51 16.16 3.51
N LEU A 224 12.14 15.99 4.68
CA LEU A 224 11.52 16.30 5.98
C LEU A 224 11.20 17.80 6.10
N LEU A 225 12.18 18.66 5.79
CA LEU A 225 12.02 20.12 5.78
C LEU A 225 10.86 20.56 4.87
N LEU A 226 10.84 20.05 3.63
CA LEU A 226 9.80 20.34 2.66
C LEU A 226 8.41 19.90 3.14
N THR A 227 8.30 18.72 3.75
CA THR A 227 7.02 18.21 4.28
C THR A 227 6.47 19.11 5.38
N ILE A 228 7.34 19.71 6.20
CA ILE A 228 6.95 20.67 7.25
C ILE A 228 6.52 22.00 6.65
N GLY A 229 7.28 22.52 5.68
CA GLY A 229 6.93 23.75 5.00
C GLY A 229 5.57 23.68 4.32
N GLN A 230 5.30 22.58 3.60
CA GLN A 230 4.02 22.32 2.96
C GLN A 230 2.88 22.22 3.96
N ALA A 231 3.08 21.50 5.07
CA ALA A 231 2.07 21.39 6.12
C ALA A 231 1.76 22.74 6.78
N TYR A 232 2.75 23.63 6.89
CA TYR A 232 2.57 24.98 7.41
C TYR A 232 1.83 25.88 6.42
N GLU A 233 2.19 25.85 5.14
CA GLU A 233 1.57 26.65 4.08
C GLU A 233 0.08 26.36 3.91
N LEU A 234 -0.38 25.13 4.23
CA LEU A 234 -1.82 24.79 4.26
C LEU A 234 -2.66 25.66 5.22
N HIS A 235 -2.03 26.31 6.19
CA HIS A 235 -2.69 27.21 7.15
C HIS A 235 -2.50 28.70 6.83
N GLN A 236 -1.79 29.03 5.76
CA GLN A 236 -1.42 30.42 5.42
C GLN A 236 -2.17 30.93 4.19
N GLU A 237 -2.31 32.26 4.09
CA GLU A 237 -2.92 32.92 2.93
C GLU A 237 -1.90 33.20 1.80
N SER A 238 -0.60 33.12 2.07
CA SER A 238 0.48 33.45 1.12
C SER A 238 1.58 32.40 1.09
N ASP A 239 2.04 32.08 -0.11
CA ASP A 239 3.12 31.13 -0.37
C ASP A 239 4.50 31.69 0.01
N ASN A 240 5.51 30.81 0.17
CA ASN A 240 6.91 31.17 0.38
C ASN A 240 7.22 31.92 1.70
N ASN A 241 6.41 31.71 2.74
CA ASN A 241 6.63 32.26 4.09
C ASN A 241 7.57 31.41 4.96
N VAL A 242 8.18 30.37 4.39
CA VAL A 242 9.07 29.44 5.09
C VAL A 242 10.51 29.68 4.69
N LYS A 243 11.39 29.80 5.69
CA LYS A 243 12.83 29.92 5.52
C LYS A 243 13.52 28.66 6.03
N TYR A 244 14.25 28.01 5.14
CA TYR A 244 14.83 26.69 5.35
C TYR A 244 16.33 26.79 5.63
N TYR A 245 16.72 26.40 6.83
CA TYR A 245 18.11 26.20 7.21
C TYR A 245 18.41 24.70 7.15
N ALA A 246 19.45 24.31 6.43
CA ALA A 246 19.81 22.90 6.25
C ALA A 246 21.33 22.70 6.36
N GLN A 247 21.74 21.66 7.08
CA GLN A 247 23.13 21.24 7.12
C GLN A 247 23.22 19.75 6.84
N GLU A 248 24.18 19.37 6.00
CA GLU A 248 24.38 17.98 5.59
C GLU A 248 25.87 17.68 5.43
N TYR A 249 26.32 16.56 6.00
CA TYR A 249 27.72 16.14 5.97
C TYR A 249 28.14 15.61 4.60
N VAL A 250 27.29 14.82 3.94
CA VAL A 250 27.58 14.19 2.66
C VAL A 250 27.32 15.18 1.52
N SER A 251 28.37 15.56 0.79
CA SER A 251 28.27 16.63 -0.19
C SER A 251 27.31 16.36 -1.36
N SER A 252 27.15 15.11 -1.82
CA SER A 252 26.17 14.78 -2.87
C SER A 252 24.73 14.85 -2.37
N THR A 253 24.51 14.51 -1.10
CA THR A 253 23.23 14.61 -0.41
C THR A 253 22.85 16.07 -0.11
N GLU A 254 23.81 16.92 0.23
CA GLU A 254 23.59 18.36 0.38
C GLU A 254 23.15 19.01 -0.95
N ILE A 255 23.79 18.62 -2.06
CA ILE A 255 23.38 19.05 -3.41
C ILE A 255 21.92 18.62 -3.68
N LEU A 256 21.56 17.40 -3.29
CA LEU A 256 20.20 16.89 -3.41
C LEU A 256 19.20 17.72 -2.59
N THR A 257 19.54 18.11 -1.35
CA THR A 257 18.72 19.03 -0.54
C THR A 257 18.44 20.33 -1.31
N ARG A 258 19.49 20.97 -1.86
CA ARG A 258 19.33 22.22 -2.62
C ARG A 258 18.46 22.03 -3.85
N MET A 259 18.71 20.98 -4.66
CA MET A 259 17.87 20.68 -5.82
C MET A 259 16.41 20.52 -5.40
N ASN A 260 16.15 19.69 -4.38
CA ASN A 260 14.79 19.35 -3.94
C ASN A 260 14.01 20.60 -3.48
N LEU A 261 14.65 21.50 -2.72
CA LEU A 261 14.04 22.77 -2.33
C LEU A 261 13.69 23.64 -3.55
N ILE A 262 14.60 23.78 -4.51
CA ILE A 262 14.39 24.59 -5.71
C ILE A 262 13.25 24.04 -6.59
N MET A 263 13.15 22.72 -6.78
CA MET A 263 12.06 22.14 -7.59
C MET A 263 10.69 22.21 -6.93
N ARG A 264 10.63 22.52 -5.63
CA ARG A 264 9.40 22.82 -4.90
C ARG A 264 9.11 24.32 -4.87
N ASP A 265 9.72 25.07 -5.79
CA ASP A 265 9.55 26.52 -5.96
C ASP A 265 9.89 27.36 -4.71
N VAL A 266 10.79 26.83 -3.87
CA VAL A 266 11.32 27.60 -2.74
C VAL A 266 12.27 28.68 -3.28
N LEU A 267 11.96 29.93 -2.98
CA LEU A 267 12.78 31.07 -3.41
C LEU A 267 14.24 30.92 -2.95
N PRO A 268 15.25 31.24 -3.80
CA PRO A 268 16.66 31.16 -3.42
C PRO A 268 17.02 31.93 -2.13
N SER A 269 16.32 33.03 -1.85
CA SER A 269 16.50 33.82 -0.61
C SER A 269 16.07 33.10 0.67
N ASN A 270 15.21 32.10 0.54
CA ASN A 270 14.67 31.30 1.63
C ASN A 270 15.45 30.01 1.85
N ILE A 271 16.48 29.73 1.03
CA ILE A 271 17.30 28.53 1.10
C ILE A 271 18.67 28.87 1.70
N ILE A 272 18.95 28.29 2.87
CA ILE A 272 20.20 28.50 3.59
C ILE A 272 20.82 27.14 3.90
N THR A 273 21.65 26.63 2.99
CA THR A 273 22.28 25.31 3.14
C THR A 273 23.79 25.39 3.41
N ARG A 274 24.33 24.35 4.05
CA ARG A 274 25.77 24.15 4.23
C ARG A 274 26.15 22.68 4.13
N ASN A 275 27.23 22.39 3.40
CA ASN A 275 27.92 21.12 3.52
C ASN A 275 28.93 21.16 4.68
N GLY A 276 28.77 20.32 5.70
CA GLY A 276 29.67 20.28 6.85
C GLY A 276 29.19 19.38 7.98
N ASP A 277 30.08 19.07 8.92
CA ASP A 277 29.75 18.31 10.13
C ASP A 277 29.14 19.24 11.19
N SER A 278 27.87 19.00 11.52
CA SER A 278 27.09 19.84 12.44
C SER A 278 27.58 19.81 13.89
N LEU A 279 28.30 18.75 14.30
CA LEU A 279 28.86 18.66 15.65
C LEU A 279 30.24 19.31 15.75
N GLU A 280 31.02 19.29 14.68
CA GLU A 280 32.34 19.93 14.64
C GLU A 280 32.26 21.44 14.36
N ASP A 281 31.47 21.83 13.35
CA ASP A 281 31.36 23.22 12.93
C ASP A 281 29.91 23.73 13.04
N ASP A 282 29.64 24.51 14.08
CA ASP A 282 28.32 25.07 14.34
C ASP A 282 27.81 25.99 13.21
N PHE A 283 26.49 26.04 13.03
CA PHE A 283 25.77 26.75 11.96
C PHE A 283 24.30 26.89 12.41
N PRO A 284 23.55 27.99 12.14
CA PRO A 284 23.73 28.97 11.06
C PRO A 284 24.39 30.33 11.41
N TYR A 285 25.37 30.69 10.55
CA TYR A 285 26.07 31.95 10.27
C TYR A 285 27.13 32.59 11.17
N PHE A 286 28.31 32.64 10.53
CA PHE A 286 29.39 33.62 10.58
C PHE A 286 29.74 33.99 9.12
N ASP A 287 30.45 35.09 8.88
CA ASP A 287 31.12 35.42 7.62
C ASP A 287 32.26 34.43 7.35
N ASP A 288 32.28 33.78 6.18
CA ASP A 288 33.31 32.80 5.79
C ASP A 288 34.74 33.38 5.82
N SER A 289 34.87 34.71 5.72
CA SER A 289 36.15 35.42 5.79
C SER A 289 36.62 35.73 7.22
N ASP A 290 35.71 35.73 8.19
CA ASP A 290 36.00 35.87 9.63
C ASP A 290 35.02 35.07 10.50
N PRO A 291 35.11 33.72 10.50
CA PRO A 291 34.18 32.85 11.21
C PRO A 291 34.03 33.13 12.71
N GLU A 292 35.16 33.37 13.38
CA GLU A 292 35.18 33.58 14.83
C GLU A 292 34.70 34.98 15.23
N GLY A 293 34.98 36.01 14.42
CA GLY A 293 34.63 37.40 14.71
C GLY A 293 33.18 37.78 14.42
N THR A 294 32.45 36.96 13.66
CA THR A 294 31.09 37.27 13.15
C THR A 294 30.04 36.22 13.51
N TYR A 295 30.40 35.21 14.30
CA TYR A 295 29.48 34.18 14.79
C TYR A 295 28.27 34.81 15.50
N THR A 296 27.08 34.55 14.95
CA THR A 296 25.81 34.89 15.59
C THR A 296 24.94 33.64 15.55
N PRO A 297 24.62 33.02 16.70
CA PRO A 297 23.78 31.83 16.71
C PRO A 297 22.40 32.20 16.17
N VAL A 298 21.96 31.52 15.10
CA VAL A 298 20.60 31.64 14.61
C VAL A 298 19.69 30.75 15.46
N PHE A 299 18.62 31.36 15.97
CA PHE A 299 17.55 30.67 16.68
C PHE A 299 16.31 30.63 15.80
N VAL A 300 15.76 29.44 15.60
CA VAL A 300 14.64 29.18 14.68
C VAL A 300 13.37 28.77 15.42
N ASP A 301 12.23 28.85 14.73
CA ASP A 301 10.92 28.50 15.29
C ASP A 301 10.74 26.98 15.44
N ALA A 302 11.27 26.22 14.49
CA ALA A 302 11.23 24.77 14.51
C ALA A 302 12.58 24.14 14.20
N VAL A 303 12.96 23.11 14.96
CA VAL A 303 14.12 22.26 14.64
C VAL A 303 13.64 20.84 14.40
N VAL A 304 14.01 20.26 13.26
CA VAL A 304 13.63 18.90 12.90
C VAL A 304 14.85 18.10 12.50
N SER A 305 14.89 16.80 12.80
CA SER A 305 16.08 16.01 12.48
C SER A 305 15.80 14.51 12.51
N ASN A 306 16.44 13.79 11.59
CA ASN A 306 16.64 12.34 11.63
C ASN A 306 18.15 12.07 11.49
N PRO A 307 18.92 12.20 12.58
CA PRO A 307 20.37 12.12 12.52
C PRO A 307 20.84 10.68 12.29
N PRO A 308 22.08 10.48 11.82
CA PRO A 308 22.69 9.15 11.71
C PRO A 308 22.76 8.45 13.08
N TYR A 309 22.14 7.28 13.18
CA TYR A 309 21.96 6.60 14.46
C TYR A 309 23.28 6.11 15.03
N SER A 310 23.54 6.47 16.29
CA SER A 310 24.68 5.94 17.04
C SER A 310 26.04 6.14 16.36
N GLN A 311 26.18 7.22 15.58
CA GLN A 311 27.45 7.60 14.97
C GLN A 311 28.51 7.86 16.05
N LYS A 312 29.77 7.58 15.73
CA LYS A 312 30.90 8.04 16.53
C LYS A 312 31.15 9.53 16.26
N TRP A 313 31.53 10.26 17.29
CA TRP A 313 31.85 11.68 17.18
C TRP A 313 33.01 12.03 18.12
N ASP A 314 33.63 13.19 17.88
CA ASP A 314 34.68 13.70 18.76
C ASP A 314 34.11 14.73 19.73
N TRP A 315 34.36 14.54 21.03
CA TRP A 315 33.96 15.49 22.07
C TRP A 315 35.14 16.24 22.69
N GLU A 316 36.37 15.93 22.27
CA GLU A 316 37.56 16.57 22.83
C GLU A 316 37.50 18.10 22.58
N GLY A 317 37.59 18.89 23.66
CA GLY A 317 37.51 20.34 23.60
C GLY A 317 36.09 20.92 23.59
N LYS A 318 35.04 20.07 23.62
CA LYS A 318 33.63 20.49 23.60
C LYS A 318 33.01 20.64 24.99
N GLU A 319 33.77 20.51 26.07
CA GLU A 319 33.28 20.61 27.47
C GLU A 319 32.72 22.00 27.82
N HIS A 320 33.20 23.04 27.14
CA HIS A 320 32.79 24.42 27.32
C HIS A 320 31.92 24.95 26.18
N ASP A 321 31.57 24.09 25.22
CA ASP A 321 30.69 24.44 24.13
C ASP A 321 29.28 24.77 24.68
N PRO A 322 28.72 25.96 24.38
CA PRO A 322 27.40 26.37 24.84
C PRO A 322 26.27 25.38 24.51
N ARG A 323 26.40 24.60 23.44
CA ARG A 323 25.41 23.60 23.00
C ARG A 323 25.25 22.47 24.03
N PHE A 324 26.35 22.08 24.66
CA PHE A 324 26.39 20.96 25.61
C PHE A 324 26.49 21.42 27.07
N ALA A 325 26.90 22.69 27.27
CA ALA A 325 27.07 23.29 28.58
C ALA A 325 25.78 23.22 29.40
N GLY A 326 25.86 22.52 30.54
CA GLY A 326 24.75 22.37 31.48
C GLY A 326 23.95 21.07 31.36
N TYR A 327 24.19 20.25 30.33
CA TYR A 327 23.60 18.91 30.19
C TYR A 327 24.65 17.80 30.38
N GLY A 328 25.83 17.98 29.80
CA GLY A 328 26.88 16.96 29.72
C GLY A 328 27.20 16.60 28.26
N LEU A 329 28.17 15.72 28.06
CA LEU A 329 28.61 15.29 26.73
C LEU A 329 28.18 13.87 26.43
N ALA A 330 27.68 13.64 25.21
CA ALA A 330 27.32 12.30 24.78
C ALA A 330 28.55 11.38 24.67
N PRO A 331 28.41 10.05 24.79
CA PRO A 331 29.53 9.12 24.67
C PRO A 331 30.22 9.18 23.29
N LYS A 332 31.56 8.96 23.22
CA LYS A 332 32.32 8.90 21.94
C LYS A 332 31.70 7.99 20.89
N SER A 333 31.08 6.90 21.33
CA SER A 333 30.50 5.88 20.47
C SER A 333 29.06 6.17 20.04
N LYS A 334 28.43 7.23 20.56
CA LYS A 334 27.00 7.54 20.42
C LYS A 334 26.76 9.04 20.39
N ALA A 335 26.65 9.60 19.20
CA ALA A 335 26.35 11.02 18.98
C ALA A 335 24.87 11.41 19.15
N ASP A 336 23.98 10.45 19.43
CA ASP A 336 22.52 10.63 19.43
C ASP A 336 22.09 11.86 20.28
N TYR A 337 22.58 11.98 21.52
CA TYR A 337 22.30 13.14 22.39
C TYR A 337 23.07 14.41 22.00
N ALA A 338 24.19 14.31 21.30
CA ALA A 338 24.91 15.48 20.82
C ALA A 338 24.09 16.20 19.74
N PHE A 339 23.50 15.46 18.79
CA PHE A 339 22.57 16.03 17.81
C PHE A 339 21.30 16.61 18.45
N LEU A 340 20.73 15.92 19.45
CA LEU A 340 19.58 16.44 20.20
C LEU A 340 19.90 17.77 20.89
N LEU A 341 21.03 17.85 21.59
CA LEU A 341 21.44 19.07 22.30
C LEU A 341 21.80 20.21 21.33
N HIS A 342 22.43 19.88 20.20
CA HIS A 342 22.68 20.81 19.10
C HIS A 342 21.38 21.43 18.59
N GLY A 343 20.39 20.59 18.24
CA GLY A 343 19.09 21.08 17.81
C GLY A 343 18.37 21.92 18.87
N LEU A 344 18.38 21.45 20.13
CA LEU A 344 17.78 22.19 21.24
C LEU A 344 18.46 23.55 21.45
N TYR A 345 19.77 23.66 21.24
CA TYR A 345 20.48 24.94 21.34
C TYR A 345 19.93 25.98 20.35
N HIS A 346 19.74 25.62 19.08
CA HIS A 346 19.21 26.49 18.02
C HIS A 346 17.71 26.78 18.09
N LEU A 347 16.99 26.18 19.04
CA LEU A 347 15.55 26.43 19.16
C LEU A 347 15.25 27.78 19.82
N ARG A 348 14.27 28.55 19.33
CA ARG A 348 13.73 29.71 20.06
C ARG A 348 13.06 29.26 21.38
N PRO A 349 12.94 30.13 22.40
CA PRO A 349 12.30 29.76 23.67
C PRO A 349 10.88 29.17 23.52
N ASP A 350 10.09 29.74 22.62
CA ASP A 350 8.72 29.36 22.26
C ASP A 350 8.63 28.39 21.06
N GLY A 351 9.77 27.92 20.58
CA GLY A 351 9.87 27.02 19.43
C GLY A 351 9.58 25.55 19.78
N ILE A 352 9.49 24.72 18.75
CA ILE A 352 9.29 23.27 18.86
C ILE A 352 10.40 22.48 18.14
N MET A 353 10.91 21.45 18.79
CA MET A 353 11.86 20.50 18.18
C MET A 353 11.24 19.11 18.05
N THR A 354 11.39 18.48 16.89
CA THR A 354 11.05 17.06 16.69
C THR A 354 12.27 16.29 16.17
N ILE A 355 12.66 15.22 16.85
CA ILE A 355 13.86 14.45 16.48
C ILE A 355 13.60 12.95 16.54
N VAL A 356 14.00 12.23 15.50
CA VAL A 356 13.92 10.76 15.44
C VAL A 356 15.20 10.14 15.99
N LEU A 357 15.11 9.24 16.95
CA LEU A 357 16.26 8.58 17.57
C LEU A 357 16.00 7.08 17.79
N PRO A 358 17.06 6.25 17.94
CA PRO A 358 16.88 4.86 18.35
C PRO A 358 16.44 4.77 19.83
N HIS A 359 15.62 3.77 20.18
CA HIS A 359 15.10 3.58 21.55
C HIS A 359 16.14 3.60 22.67
N GLY A 360 17.41 3.26 22.38
CA GLY A 360 18.44 3.24 23.41
C GLY A 360 18.64 4.59 24.12
N VAL A 361 18.36 5.73 23.48
CA VAL A 361 18.46 7.05 24.15
C VAL A 361 17.53 7.14 25.37
N LEU A 362 16.41 6.41 25.34
CA LEU A 362 15.39 6.44 26.40
C LEU A 362 15.85 5.79 27.71
N PHE A 363 16.80 4.84 27.67
CA PHE A 363 17.11 4.00 28.83
C PHE A 363 18.58 3.71 29.06
N ARG A 364 19.49 4.03 28.13
CA ARG A 364 20.93 3.84 28.36
C ARG A 364 21.40 4.69 29.57
N GLY A 365 22.30 4.12 30.36
CA GLY A 365 22.88 4.75 31.55
C GLY A 365 24.14 5.57 31.26
N GLY A 366 24.93 5.88 32.29
CA GLY A 366 26.18 6.64 32.14
C GLY A 366 25.93 8.09 31.73
N GLU A 367 26.75 8.62 30.81
CA GLU A 367 26.64 10.00 30.34
C GLU A 367 25.27 10.32 29.73
N GLU A 368 24.68 9.39 28.97
CA GLU A 368 23.34 9.58 28.39
C GLU A 368 22.24 9.65 29.46
N GLY A 369 22.37 8.87 30.53
CA GLY A 369 21.46 8.95 31.67
C GLY A 369 21.52 10.31 32.36
N ARG A 370 22.72 10.88 32.50
CA ARG A 370 22.92 12.22 33.07
C ARG A 370 22.33 13.31 32.18
N ILE A 371 22.54 13.25 30.86
CA ILE A 371 21.94 14.21 29.92
C ILE A 371 20.41 14.14 30.00
N ARG A 372 19.85 12.93 30.01
CA ARG A 372 18.40 12.70 30.13
C ARG A 372 17.83 13.25 31.43
N GLU A 373 18.50 13.03 32.55
CA GLU A 373 18.14 13.64 33.83
C GLU A 373 18.10 15.18 33.72
N GLN A 374 19.13 15.81 33.14
CA GLN A 374 19.17 17.27 32.97
C GLN A 374 18.06 17.80 32.06
N LEU A 375 17.76 17.11 30.95
CA LEU A 375 16.66 17.48 30.04
C LEU A 375 15.30 17.42 30.73
N ILE A 376 15.08 16.42 31.59
CA ILE A 376 13.85 16.27 32.36
C ILE A 376 13.76 17.34 33.46
N GLU A 377 14.83 17.56 34.24
CA GLU A 377 14.86 18.54 35.33
C GLU A 377 14.73 19.99 34.84
N ARG A 378 15.13 20.26 33.59
CA ARG A 378 14.94 21.55 32.92
C ARG A 378 13.62 21.64 32.16
N ASN A 379 12.77 20.62 32.25
CA ASN A 379 11.47 20.55 31.58
C ASN A 379 11.57 20.74 30.05
N ASN A 380 12.54 20.10 29.40
CA ASN A 380 12.74 20.26 27.95
C ASN A 380 12.06 19.18 27.09
N ILE A 381 11.80 17.99 27.64
CA ILE A 381 11.11 16.92 26.92
C ILE A 381 9.60 17.14 27.07
N ASP A 382 8.90 17.25 25.95
CA ASP A 382 7.45 17.44 25.88
C ASP A 382 6.72 16.11 25.69
N ALA A 383 7.22 15.27 24.77
CA ALA A 383 6.64 13.97 24.48
C ALA A 383 7.69 12.94 24.01
N VAL A 384 7.38 11.66 24.26
CA VAL A 384 8.14 10.47 23.82
C VAL A 384 7.19 9.55 23.05
N ILE A 385 7.40 9.40 21.76
CA ILE A 385 6.55 8.61 20.87
C ILE A 385 7.32 7.39 20.36
N GLY A 386 6.87 6.18 20.66
CA GLY A 386 7.45 4.94 20.15
C GLY A 386 6.84 4.56 18.81
N LEU A 387 7.66 4.44 17.77
CA LEU A 387 7.22 4.04 16.44
C LEU A 387 7.30 2.52 16.26
N PRO A 388 6.52 1.95 15.33
CA PRO A 388 6.70 0.57 14.90
C PRO A 388 8.14 0.27 14.47
N GLU A 389 8.61 -0.93 14.77
CA GLU A 389 9.86 -1.45 14.22
C GLU A 389 9.80 -1.55 12.70
N ASN A 390 10.95 -1.70 12.03
CA ASN A 390 11.02 -1.86 10.57
C ASN A 390 10.34 -0.74 9.73
N ILE A 391 10.13 0.46 10.27
CA ILE A 391 9.66 1.63 9.50
C ILE A 391 10.78 2.22 8.63
N PHE A 392 11.98 2.36 9.20
CA PHE A 392 13.08 3.03 8.51
C PHE A 392 13.77 2.11 7.50
N PHE A 393 14.20 2.67 6.37
CA PHE A 393 15.06 1.95 5.43
C PHE A 393 16.44 1.67 6.07
N GLY A 394 17.07 0.56 5.70
CA GLY A 394 18.42 0.21 6.18
C GLY A 394 18.52 -0.32 7.62
N THR A 395 17.48 -0.21 8.45
CA THR A 395 17.44 -0.77 9.80
C THR A 395 16.10 -1.42 10.13
N GLY A 396 16.10 -2.37 11.06
CA GLY A 396 14.89 -2.98 11.61
C GLY A 396 14.63 -2.60 13.07
N ILE A 397 15.47 -1.73 13.64
CA ILE A 397 15.33 -1.34 15.04
C ILE A 397 14.08 -0.48 15.24
N PRO A 398 13.43 -0.57 16.42
CA PRO A 398 12.40 0.39 16.80
C PRO A 398 13.04 1.77 17.08
N THR A 399 12.36 2.81 16.61
CA THR A 399 12.76 4.21 16.75
C THR A 399 11.71 4.98 17.52
N THR A 400 12.11 6.12 18.08
CA THR A 400 11.25 7.03 18.82
C THR A 400 11.35 8.43 18.24
N VAL A 401 10.24 9.16 18.23
CA VAL A 401 10.26 10.61 18.02
C VAL A 401 10.21 11.27 19.40
N LEU A 402 11.18 12.13 19.67
CA LEU A 402 11.18 13.01 20.83
C LEU A 402 10.71 14.39 20.40
N ILE A 403 9.81 14.97 21.19
CA ILE A 403 9.39 16.35 21.05
C ILE A 403 9.98 17.14 22.20
N LEU A 404 10.66 18.23 21.88
CA LEU A 404 11.31 19.09 22.85
C LEU A 404 10.88 20.55 22.69
N LYS A 405 10.82 21.25 23.81
CA LYS A 405 10.53 22.68 23.91
C LYS A 405 11.46 23.31 24.95
N LYS A 406 11.81 24.59 24.77
CA LYS A 406 12.61 25.32 25.78
C LYS A 406 11.73 25.83 26.91
N GLU A 407 10.56 26.36 26.56
CA GLU A 407 9.53 26.80 27.49
C GLU A 407 8.26 25.98 27.29
N LYS A 408 7.70 25.46 28.38
CA LYS A 408 6.46 24.69 28.42
C LYS A 408 5.56 25.26 29.51
N ASP A 409 4.25 25.26 29.26
CA ASP A 409 3.24 25.67 30.24
C ASP A 409 3.01 24.61 31.34
N ASP A 410 3.28 23.35 31.02
CA ASP A 410 3.15 22.20 31.93
C ASP A 410 4.49 21.50 32.17
N THR A 411 4.54 20.59 33.15
CA THR A 411 5.75 19.86 33.58
C THR A 411 5.73 18.39 33.20
N GLU A 412 4.64 17.94 32.60
CA GLU A 412 4.35 16.55 32.30
C GLU A 412 5.01 16.14 30.99
N VAL A 413 5.30 14.85 30.86
CA VAL A 413 5.82 14.26 29.62
C VAL A 413 4.81 13.26 29.10
N LEU A 414 4.33 13.49 27.89
CA LEU A 414 3.42 12.55 27.23
C LEU A 414 4.21 11.36 26.67
N PHE A 415 3.85 10.15 27.08
CA PHE A 415 4.33 8.92 26.47
C PHE A 415 3.26 8.38 25.53
N VAL A 416 3.65 8.01 24.31
CA VAL A 416 2.77 7.39 23.31
C VAL A 416 3.43 6.12 22.79
N ASP A 417 2.75 4.99 22.90
CA ASP A 417 3.16 3.73 22.27
C ASP A 417 2.38 3.49 20.98
N ALA A 418 2.96 3.91 19.86
CA ALA A 418 2.39 3.69 18.53
C ALA A 418 2.93 2.40 17.86
N SER A 419 3.63 1.52 18.59
CA SER A 419 4.35 0.40 17.99
C SER A 419 3.45 -0.64 17.29
N LYS A 420 2.16 -0.68 17.63
CA LYS A 420 1.16 -1.61 17.10
C LYS A 420 0.36 -1.06 15.90
N GLY A 421 0.40 0.25 15.65
CA GLY A 421 -0.39 0.91 14.60
C GLY A 421 0.37 0.99 13.28
N PHE A 422 0.23 -0.02 12.42
CA PHE A 422 0.84 -0.03 11.08
C PHE A 422 0.15 -1.04 10.15
N GLU A 423 0.49 -0.99 8.87
CA GLU A 423 0.30 -2.07 7.92
C GLU A 423 1.65 -2.62 7.44
N LYS A 424 1.68 -3.89 7.04
CA LYS A 424 2.88 -4.50 6.46
C LYS A 424 2.97 -4.16 4.98
N ASP A 425 4.10 -3.61 4.59
CA ASP A 425 4.48 -3.38 3.19
C ASP A 425 5.77 -4.17 2.89
N GLY A 426 5.59 -5.39 2.37
CA GLY A 426 6.69 -6.34 2.19
C GLY A 426 7.37 -6.71 3.51
N ASN A 427 8.65 -6.34 3.65
CA ASN A 427 9.45 -6.54 4.87
C ASN A 427 9.52 -5.29 5.77
N LYS A 428 8.76 -4.24 5.44
CA LYS A 428 8.68 -2.98 6.17
C LYS A 428 7.31 -2.79 6.78
N ASN A 429 7.27 -1.95 7.80
CA ASN A 429 6.02 -1.48 8.38
C ASN A 429 5.77 -0.05 7.90
N ARG A 430 4.53 0.25 7.53
CA ARG A 430 4.11 1.57 7.06
C ARG A 430 3.00 2.09 7.95
N LEU A 431 3.10 3.34 8.39
CA LEU A 431 1.99 3.97 9.11
C LEU A 431 0.88 4.29 8.12
N ARG A 432 -0.35 3.88 8.42
CA ARG A 432 -1.50 4.30 7.63
C ARG A 432 -1.87 5.73 8.00
N ALA A 433 -2.66 6.41 7.18
CA ALA A 433 -3.12 7.76 7.48
C ALA A 433 -3.84 7.83 8.84
N SER A 434 -4.63 6.81 9.19
CA SER A 434 -5.29 6.69 10.49
C SER A 434 -4.33 6.58 11.68
N ASP A 435 -3.20 5.87 11.51
CA ASP A 435 -2.17 5.78 12.54
C ASP A 435 -1.53 7.16 12.74
N ILE A 436 -1.13 7.83 11.64
CA ILE A 436 -0.56 9.19 11.68
C ILE A 436 -1.52 10.16 12.37
N LYS A 437 -2.78 10.19 11.94
CA LYS A 437 -3.80 11.10 12.50
C LYS A 437 -4.05 10.84 13.97
N ARG A 438 -4.06 9.56 14.40
CA ARG A 438 -4.20 9.20 15.83
C ARG A 438 -3.01 9.67 16.65
N ILE A 439 -1.78 9.44 16.19
CA ILE A 439 -0.57 9.87 16.90
C ILE A 439 -0.57 11.40 17.00
N SER A 440 -0.79 12.10 15.88
CA SER A 440 -0.85 13.56 15.83
C SER A 440 -1.89 14.13 16.79
N ASP A 441 -3.15 13.67 16.71
CA ASP A 441 -4.22 14.14 17.61
C ASP A 441 -3.89 13.87 19.08
N THR A 442 -3.30 12.71 19.39
CA THR A 442 -2.94 12.34 20.77
C THR A 442 -1.84 13.24 21.32
N VAL A 443 -0.85 13.59 20.50
CA VAL A 443 0.25 14.49 20.85
C VAL A 443 -0.22 15.94 20.97
N ILE A 444 -0.94 16.44 19.96
CA ILE A 444 -1.43 17.82 19.89
C ILE A 444 -2.38 18.10 21.07
N ASP A 445 -3.34 17.20 21.31
CA ASP A 445 -4.33 17.38 22.38
C ASP A 445 -3.82 16.87 23.76
N ARG A 446 -2.61 16.33 23.84
CA ARG A 446 -2.01 15.71 25.04
C ARG A 446 -2.94 14.71 25.74
N LYS A 447 -3.61 13.85 24.96
CA LYS A 447 -4.65 12.92 25.45
C LYS A 447 -4.05 11.67 26.11
N GLU A 448 -4.59 11.29 27.27
CA GLU A 448 -4.37 9.96 27.85
C GLU A 448 -5.35 8.95 27.24
N VAL A 449 -4.83 7.86 26.71
CA VAL A 449 -5.59 6.79 26.06
C VAL A 449 -5.10 5.46 26.60
N VAL A 450 -6.03 4.67 27.17
CA VAL A 450 -5.73 3.36 27.77
C VAL A 450 -4.92 2.50 26.79
N ASN A 451 -3.82 1.91 27.28
CA ASN A 451 -2.88 1.06 26.53
C ASN A 451 -2.17 1.72 25.33
N TYR A 452 -2.25 3.04 25.20
CA TYR A 452 -1.70 3.77 24.06
C TYR A 452 -0.92 5.03 24.47
N SER A 453 -1.40 5.81 25.43
CA SER A 453 -0.68 6.99 25.92
C SER A 453 -0.88 7.24 27.42
N TYR A 454 0.12 7.85 28.04
CA TYR A 454 0.14 8.19 29.46
C TYR A 454 0.82 9.54 29.69
N LEU A 455 0.22 10.40 30.51
CA LEU A 455 0.76 11.71 30.83
C LEU A 455 1.54 11.61 32.15
N ALA A 456 2.85 11.38 32.05
CA ALA A 456 3.68 11.13 33.21
C ALA A 456 4.06 12.43 33.93
N SER A 457 3.86 12.45 35.25
CA SER A 457 4.37 13.53 36.09
C SER A 457 5.89 13.44 36.24
N LEU A 458 6.53 14.56 36.59
CA LEU A 458 7.96 14.57 36.93
C LEU A 458 8.31 13.58 38.06
N GLU A 459 7.40 13.38 39.02
CA GLU A 459 7.60 12.40 40.09
C GLU A 459 7.61 10.96 39.56
N ASP A 460 6.76 10.63 38.58
CA ASP A 460 6.72 9.29 38.00
C ASP A 460 7.98 8.98 37.21
N ILE A 461 8.53 9.98 36.52
CA ILE A 461 9.81 9.86 35.80
C ILE A 461 10.97 9.70 36.79
N ARG A 462 10.99 10.48 37.89
CA ARG A 462 11.99 10.34 38.95
C ARG A 462 11.93 8.97 39.65
N LYS A 463 10.74 8.44 39.92
CA LYS A 463 10.55 7.07 40.46
C LYS A 463 11.11 6.00 39.52
N ASN A 464 11.06 6.26 38.22
CA ASN A 464 11.65 5.41 37.19
C ASN A 464 13.14 5.72 36.92
N GLU A 465 13.82 6.46 37.80
CA GLU A 465 15.25 6.81 37.67
C GLU A 465 15.59 7.49 36.34
N TYR A 466 14.69 8.38 35.89
CA TYR A 466 14.77 9.07 34.59
C TYR A 466 14.81 8.12 33.38
N ASN A 467 14.41 6.86 33.52
CA ASN A 467 14.29 5.92 32.43
C ASN A 467 13.00 6.20 31.65
N LEU A 468 13.11 6.59 30.38
CA LEU A 468 12.00 6.95 29.50
C LEU A 468 11.55 5.76 28.62
N HIS A 469 11.91 4.52 28.97
CA HIS A 469 11.45 3.33 28.25
C HIS A 469 9.92 3.24 28.33
N ILE A 470 9.27 3.35 27.17
CA ILE A 470 7.81 3.53 27.04
C ILE A 470 6.99 2.48 27.82
N PRO A 471 7.34 1.18 27.82
CA PRO A 471 6.63 0.16 28.61
C PRO A 471 6.61 0.38 30.14
N ARG A 472 7.38 1.35 30.68
CA ARG A 472 7.29 1.73 32.09
C ARG A 472 6.13 2.67 32.40
N TYR A 473 5.53 3.26 31.36
CA TYR A 473 4.51 4.29 31.44
C TYR A 473 3.23 3.86 30.74
N VAL A 474 3.35 3.16 29.62
CA VAL A 474 2.22 2.63 28.83
C VAL A 474 2.28 1.11 28.83
N ASP A 475 1.27 0.46 29.41
CA ASP A 475 1.10 -0.99 29.29
C ASP A 475 0.31 -1.31 28.03
N SER A 476 1.03 -1.61 26.94
CA SER A 476 0.44 -2.03 25.67
C SER A 476 0.34 -3.54 25.55
N SER A 477 0.62 -4.32 26.61
CA SER A 477 0.53 -5.77 26.55
C SER A 477 -0.92 -6.26 26.47
N ASP A 478 -1.12 -7.41 25.82
CA ASP A 478 -2.44 -8.02 25.76
C ASP A 478 -2.80 -8.56 27.16
N GLU A 479 -4.07 -8.43 27.56
CA GLU A 479 -4.49 -8.97 28.85
C GLU A 479 -4.22 -10.47 28.90
N ALA A 480 -3.53 -10.91 29.95
CA ALA A 480 -3.31 -12.34 30.18
C ALA A 480 -4.65 -13.07 30.28
N GLU A 481 -4.76 -14.21 29.60
CA GLU A 481 -5.96 -15.04 29.68
C GLU A 481 -6.18 -15.53 31.11
N LYS A 482 -7.35 -15.24 31.66
CA LYS A 482 -7.76 -15.62 33.03
C LYS A 482 -8.76 -16.77 32.94
N TRP A 483 -8.67 -17.77 33.80
CA TRP A 483 -9.64 -18.87 33.87
C TRP A 483 -10.31 -18.88 35.25
N ASP A 484 -11.64 -18.89 35.27
CA ASP A 484 -12.43 -18.98 36.50
C ASP A 484 -12.66 -20.45 36.89
N ILE A 485 -12.22 -20.80 38.09
CA ILE A 485 -12.25 -22.18 38.59
C ILE A 485 -13.68 -22.71 38.73
N TYR A 486 -14.62 -21.89 39.22
CA TYR A 486 -16.00 -22.34 39.42
C TYR A 486 -16.68 -22.59 38.09
N ALA A 487 -16.52 -21.68 37.13
CA ALA A 487 -17.08 -21.80 35.79
C ALA A 487 -16.48 -22.99 35.02
N THR A 488 -15.19 -23.28 35.18
CA THR A 488 -14.58 -24.50 34.61
C THR A 488 -15.19 -25.80 35.16
N ILE A 489 -15.63 -25.80 36.42
CA ILE A 489 -16.19 -27.00 37.06
C ILE A 489 -17.70 -27.12 36.79
N ASN A 490 -18.44 -26.02 36.92
CA ASN A 490 -19.91 -26.02 36.98
C ASN A 490 -20.58 -25.37 35.75
N GLY A 491 -19.79 -24.81 34.83
CA GLY A 491 -20.29 -24.02 33.70
C GLY A 491 -20.72 -22.62 34.11
N GLY A 492 -21.24 -21.87 33.13
CA GLY A 492 -21.62 -20.46 33.28
C GLY A 492 -20.46 -19.49 33.03
N ILE A 493 -20.81 -18.23 32.77
CA ILE A 493 -19.89 -17.15 32.43
C ILE A 493 -19.71 -16.24 33.66
N PRO A 494 -18.49 -16.02 34.16
CA PRO A 494 -18.23 -15.10 35.26
C PRO A 494 -18.58 -13.65 34.88
N LYS A 495 -19.33 -12.94 35.73
CA LYS A 495 -19.65 -11.51 35.51
C LYS A 495 -18.40 -10.64 35.42
N SER A 496 -17.31 -11.05 36.07
CA SER A 496 -16.02 -10.33 36.01
C SER A 496 -15.41 -10.33 34.62
N GLU A 497 -15.61 -11.37 33.81
CA GLU A 497 -15.10 -11.42 32.42
C GLU A 497 -15.98 -10.63 31.45
N LEU A 498 -17.26 -10.40 31.78
CA LEU A 498 -18.13 -9.51 31.01
C LEU A 498 -17.72 -8.03 31.08
N ASN A 499 -16.80 -7.67 31.97
CA ASN A 499 -16.24 -6.31 32.04
C ASN A 499 -15.55 -5.88 30.74
N GLN A 500 -15.08 -6.83 29.91
CA GLN A 500 -14.53 -6.51 28.59
C GLN A 500 -15.57 -5.84 27.67
N PHE A 501 -16.87 -6.09 27.91
CA PHE A 501 -17.98 -5.51 27.16
C PHE A 501 -18.65 -4.32 27.89
N LYS A 502 -18.04 -3.79 28.96
CA LYS A 502 -18.65 -2.75 29.81
C LYS A 502 -19.14 -1.53 29.03
N GLU A 503 -18.37 -1.07 28.03
CA GLU A 503 -18.76 0.11 27.25
C GLU A 503 -19.92 -0.22 26.32
N ALA A 504 -19.99 -1.43 25.75
CA ALA A 504 -21.12 -1.87 24.96
C ALA A 504 -22.41 -1.89 25.80
N PHE A 505 -22.37 -2.42 27.02
CA PHE A 505 -23.52 -2.42 27.93
C PHE A 505 -23.87 -1.01 28.44
N LYS A 506 -22.90 -0.13 28.61
CA LYS A 506 -23.15 1.27 28.98
C LYS A 506 -23.87 2.03 27.87
N VAL A 507 -23.52 1.77 26.62
CA VAL A 507 -24.13 2.40 25.42
C VAL A 507 -25.46 1.76 25.07
N MET A 508 -25.62 0.46 25.30
CA MET A 508 -26.84 -0.32 25.10
C MET A 508 -27.23 -1.05 26.40
N PRO A 509 -27.87 -0.37 27.37
CA PRO A 509 -28.16 -0.94 28.69
C PRO A 509 -29.00 -2.21 28.67
N GLN A 510 -29.94 -2.32 27.73
CA GLN A 510 -30.81 -3.48 27.61
C GLN A 510 -30.11 -4.70 27.00
N LEU A 511 -28.94 -4.52 26.36
CA LEU A 511 -28.23 -5.61 25.70
C LEU A 511 -27.82 -6.71 26.67
N TYR A 512 -27.42 -6.35 27.89
CA TYR A 512 -27.09 -7.33 28.93
C TYR A 512 -28.28 -8.25 29.22
N ASP A 513 -29.44 -7.66 29.49
CA ASP A 513 -30.67 -8.38 29.79
C ASP A 513 -31.19 -9.14 28.58
N GLU A 514 -30.88 -8.73 27.34
CA GLU A 514 -31.24 -9.44 26.11
C GLU A 514 -30.41 -10.72 25.94
N LEU A 515 -29.10 -10.67 26.21
CA LEU A 515 -28.16 -11.76 25.96
C LEU A 515 -28.10 -12.81 27.08
N PHE A 516 -28.21 -12.38 28.34
CA PHE A 516 -27.91 -13.23 29.50
C PHE A 516 -29.13 -13.52 30.38
N LYS A 517 -29.10 -14.66 31.09
CA LYS A 517 -29.92 -14.91 32.29
C LYS A 517 -29.01 -15.15 33.50
N GLU A 518 -29.51 -14.75 34.66
CA GLU A 518 -28.82 -14.90 35.94
C GLU A 518 -28.77 -16.37 36.38
N LEU A 519 -27.57 -16.87 36.67
CA LEU A 519 -27.37 -18.21 37.27
C LEU A 519 -27.30 -18.09 38.79
N ASN A 520 -26.49 -17.13 39.27
CA ASN A 520 -26.34 -16.77 40.69
C ASN A 520 -25.72 -15.36 40.81
N ASP A 521 -25.30 -14.96 42.01
CA ASP A 521 -24.78 -13.61 42.26
C ASP A 521 -23.57 -13.24 41.37
N ASP A 522 -22.70 -14.20 41.04
CA ASP A 522 -21.41 -13.96 40.37
C ASP A 522 -21.36 -14.47 38.92
N TYR A 523 -22.31 -15.32 38.50
CA TYR A 523 -22.29 -16.03 37.21
C TYR A 523 -23.60 -15.87 36.43
N VAL A 524 -23.47 -15.82 35.11
CA VAL A 524 -24.60 -15.79 34.17
C VAL A 524 -24.48 -16.89 33.12
N GLU A 525 -25.53 -17.12 32.36
CA GLU A 525 -25.52 -18.00 31.20
C GLU A 525 -26.20 -17.29 30.02
N LEU A 526 -25.80 -17.63 28.80
CA LEU A 526 -26.46 -17.11 27.61
C LEU A 526 -27.88 -17.66 27.52
N LYS A 527 -28.82 -16.84 27.03
CA LYS A 527 -30.21 -17.29 26.84
C LYS A 527 -30.38 -18.34 25.75
N SER A 528 -29.42 -18.43 24.83
CA SER A 528 -29.36 -19.41 23.73
C SER A 528 -27.90 -19.76 23.46
N ASN A 529 -27.66 -21.02 23.06
CA ASN A 529 -26.34 -21.47 22.61
C ASN A 529 -26.01 -20.95 21.20
N ASN A 530 -27.01 -20.46 20.46
CA ASN A 530 -26.83 -19.81 19.17
C ASN A 530 -26.58 -18.31 19.38
N VAL A 531 -25.31 -17.95 19.63
CA VAL A 531 -24.90 -16.55 19.86
C VAL A 531 -25.25 -15.66 18.68
N HIS A 532 -25.09 -16.17 17.45
CA HIS A 532 -25.41 -15.44 16.23
C HIS A 532 -26.88 -14.97 16.22
N GLU A 533 -27.80 -15.88 16.52
CA GLU A 533 -29.23 -15.59 16.59
C GLU A 533 -29.56 -14.55 17.67
N LEU A 534 -28.94 -14.64 18.86
CA LEU A 534 -29.12 -13.64 19.92
C LEU A 534 -28.69 -12.23 19.48
N ILE A 535 -27.54 -12.13 18.79
CA ILE A 535 -27.00 -10.86 18.30
C ILE A 535 -27.88 -10.29 17.18
N VAL A 536 -28.33 -11.13 16.25
CA VAL A 536 -29.18 -10.72 15.13
C VAL A 536 -30.57 -10.32 15.60
N GLU A 537 -31.12 -10.99 16.62
CA GLU A 537 -32.47 -10.72 17.12
C GLU A 537 -32.54 -9.58 18.13
N SER A 538 -31.42 -9.20 18.75
CA SER A 538 -31.32 -8.10 19.73
C SER A 538 -31.92 -6.78 19.22
N ASP A 539 -32.91 -6.27 19.94
CA ASP A 539 -33.55 -4.98 19.65
C ASP A 539 -32.59 -3.81 19.94
N SER A 540 -31.72 -3.97 20.96
CA SER A 540 -30.65 -3.02 21.27
C SER A 540 -29.68 -2.85 20.09
N ILE A 541 -29.20 -3.96 19.51
CA ILE A 541 -28.26 -3.94 18.39
C ILE A 541 -28.93 -3.39 17.13
N LYS A 542 -30.16 -3.83 16.81
CA LYS A 542 -30.93 -3.28 15.67
C LYS A 542 -31.12 -1.78 15.78
N SER A 543 -31.50 -1.30 16.98
CA SER A 543 -31.70 0.13 17.24
C SER A 543 -30.41 0.92 17.09
N PHE A 544 -29.28 0.38 17.57
CA PHE A 544 -27.96 0.98 17.38
C PHE A 544 -27.59 1.10 15.90
N LYS A 545 -27.76 0.02 15.12
CA LYS A 545 -27.50 0.01 13.67
C LYS A 545 -28.34 1.03 12.91
N VAL A 546 -29.62 1.18 13.25
CA VAL A 546 -30.51 2.19 12.64
C VAL A 546 -30.01 3.60 12.96
N LYS A 547 -29.76 3.91 14.24
CA LYS A 547 -29.22 5.22 14.66
C LYS A 547 -27.88 5.54 13.98
N TYR A 548 -26.99 4.56 13.88
CA TYR A 548 -25.71 4.70 13.19
C TYR A 548 -25.92 5.08 11.72
N LYS A 549 -26.80 4.36 11.00
CA LYS A 549 -27.11 4.66 9.60
C LYS A 549 -27.73 6.03 9.40
N GLU A 550 -28.61 6.48 10.30
CA GLU A 550 -29.22 7.81 10.22
C GLU A 550 -28.19 8.94 10.34
N VAL A 551 -27.25 8.84 11.28
CA VAL A 551 -26.18 9.86 11.46
C VAL A 551 -25.32 9.97 10.20
N PHE A 552 -24.89 8.84 9.64
CA PHE A 552 -24.00 8.85 8.47
C PHE A 552 -24.73 9.17 7.17
N LYS A 553 -26.04 8.97 7.09
CA LYS A 553 -26.82 9.41 5.92
C LYS A 553 -26.66 10.91 5.67
N GLU A 554 -26.76 11.74 6.71
CA GLU A 554 -26.56 13.19 6.59
C GLU A 554 -25.14 13.55 6.13
N PHE A 555 -24.14 12.79 6.59
CA PHE A 555 -22.77 12.94 6.14
C PHE A 555 -22.59 12.57 4.66
N MET A 556 -23.21 11.49 4.19
CA MET A 556 -23.16 11.10 2.78
C MET A 556 -23.85 12.12 1.87
N ASP A 557 -24.97 12.70 2.32
CA ASP A 557 -25.66 13.77 1.59
C ASP A 557 -24.76 15.02 1.49
N TYR A 558 -24.05 15.36 2.57
CA TYR A 558 -23.05 16.44 2.57
C TYR A 558 -21.87 16.17 1.61
N LEU A 559 -21.34 14.95 1.56
CA LEU A 559 -20.30 14.58 0.61
C LEU A 559 -20.76 14.74 -0.83
N LYS A 560 -21.98 14.31 -1.15
CA LYS A 560 -22.56 14.44 -2.49
C LYS A 560 -22.71 15.90 -2.89
N GLU A 561 -23.26 16.74 -2.02
CA GLU A 561 -23.43 18.17 -2.30
C GLU A 561 -22.07 18.87 -2.51
N THR A 562 -21.08 18.52 -1.68
CA THR A 562 -19.79 19.23 -1.66
C THR A 562 -18.87 18.77 -2.78
N LEU A 563 -18.77 17.46 -3.01
CA LEU A 563 -17.82 16.90 -3.99
C LEU A 563 -18.41 16.79 -5.39
N ILE A 564 -19.68 16.40 -5.53
CA ILE A 564 -20.28 16.08 -6.83
C ILE A 564 -21.03 17.29 -7.39
N ASP A 565 -21.88 17.93 -6.59
CA ASP A 565 -22.68 19.06 -7.09
C ASP A 565 -21.84 20.34 -7.30
N LYS A 566 -20.69 20.46 -6.64
CA LYS A 566 -19.77 21.62 -6.72
C LYS A 566 -18.41 21.28 -7.33
N VAL A 567 -18.28 20.14 -8.01
CA VAL A 567 -17.01 19.57 -8.53
C VAL A 567 -16.17 20.55 -9.36
N GLU A 568 -16.81 21.44 -10.14
CA GLU A 568 -16.11 22.41 -10.99
C GLU A 568 -15.44 23.56 -10.22
N THR A 569 -15.78 23.74 -8.93
CA THR A 569 -15.32 24.88 -8.11
C THR A 569 -14.69 24.46 -6.78
N VAL A 570 -14.71 23.16 -6.47
CA VAL A 570 -14.29 22.64 -5.18
C VAL A 570 -12.75 22.67 -5.07
N HIS A 571 -12.23 23.28 -4.01
CA HIS A 571 -10.81 23.21 -3.72
C HIS A 571 -10.52 21.93 -2.92
N SER A 572 -9.86 20.94 -3.53
CA SER A 572 -9.71 19.59 -2.97
C SER A 572 -9.08 19.60 -1.58
N LEU A 573 -7.96 20.31 -1.39
CA LEU A 573 -7.23 20.36 -0.11
C LEU A 573 -8.07 20.95 1.03
N HIS A 574 -8.62 22.15 0.86
CA HIS A 574 -9.46 22.79 1.86
C HIS A 574 -10.72 21.98 2.18
N THR A 575 -11.33 21.37 1.15
CA THR A 575 -12.53 20.54 1.31
C THR A 575 -12.22 19.27 2.11
N ARG A 576 -11.02 18.71 1.97
CA ARG A 576 -10.56 17.54 2.75
C ARG A 576 -10.66 17.78 4.24
N GLU A 577 -10.11 18.90 4.72
CA GLU A 577 -10.12 19.24 6.14
C GLU A 577 -11.55 19.44 6.68
N GLN A 578 -12.42 20.11 5.91
CA GLN A 578 -13.84 20.27 6.28
C GLN A 578 -14.57 18.91 6.37
N VAL A 579 -14.31 18.01 5.42
CA VAL A 579 -14.89 16.67 5.40
C VAL A 579 -14.41 15.84 6.59
N ILE A 580 -13.12 15.91 6.92
CA ILE A 580 -12.54 15.20 8.08
C ILE A 580 -13.17 15.71 9.38
N GLU A 581 -13.25 17.04 9.55
CA GLU A 581 -13.87 17.64 10.74
C GLU A 581 -15.35 17.21 10.88
N LYS A 582 -16.09 17.23 9.77
CA LYS A 582 -17.49 16.78 9.74
C LYS A 582 -17.61 15.29 10.05
N LEU A 583 -16.73 14.45 9.51
CA LEU A 583 -16.68 13.01 9.77
C LEU A 583 -16.46 12.75 11.27
N PHE A 584 -15.50 13.44 11.89
CA PHE A 584 -15.16 13.21 13.31
C PHE A 584 -16.31 13.65 14.22
N LYS A 585 -16.99 14.76 13.89
CA LYS A 585 -18.20 15.21 14.62
C LYS A 585 -19.33 14.18 14.60
N CYS A 586 -19.44 13.35 13.55
CA CYS A 586 -20.43 12.26 13.53
C CYS A 586 -20.18 11.22 14.64
N TYR A 587 -18.92 11.04 15.06
CA TYR A 587 -18.53 10.08 16.10
C TYR A 587 -18.63 10.62 17.53
N ASP A 588 -18.83 11.93 17.73
CA ASP A 588 -18.98 12.53 19.08
C ASP A 588 -20.12 11.87 19.89
N ASN A 589 -21.12 11.31 19.21
CA ASN A 589 -22.28 10.65 19.82
C ASN A 589 -22.33 9.12 19.58
N ILE A 590 -21.23 8.52 19.11
CA ILE A 590 -21.13 7.08 18.77
C ILE A 590 -19.82 6.50 19.33
N PRO A 591 -19.73 6.23 20.64
CA PRO A 591 -18.47 5.95 21.32
C PRO A 591 -17.88 4.54 21.09
N LEU A 592 -18.63 3.60 20.50
CA LEU A 592 -18.19 2.20 20.32
C LEU A 592 -17.33 1.96 19.08
N ILE A 593 -17.28 2.93 18.16
CA ILE A 593 -16.59 2.76 16.88
C ILE A 593 -15.42 3.72 16.83
N ASP A 594 -14.26 3.16 16.51
CA ASP A 594 -13.02 3.90 16.36
C ASP A 594 -13.09 4.83 15.14
N ARG A 595 -13.24 6.14 15.39
CA ARG A 595 -13.33 7.17 14.35
C ARG A 595 -12.13 7.19 13.41
N TYR A 596 -10.95 6.72 13.84
CA TYR A 596 -9.77 6.67 12.99
C TYR A 596 -9.88 5.57 11.93
N LYS A 597 -10.63 4.49 12.16
CA LYS A 597 -10.95 3.51 11.11
C LYS A 597 -11.79 4.15 10.00
N ALA A 598 -12.77 4.99 10.36
CA ALA A 598 -13.57 5.71 9.38
C ALA A 598 -12.75 6.74 8.59
N TYR A 599 -11.82 7.42 9.27
CA TYR A 599 -10.84 8.28 8.61
C TYR A 599 -10.00 7.51 7.59
N GLN A 600 -9.54 6.30 7.91
CA GLN A 600 -8.78 5.48 6.97
C GLN A 600 -9.57 5.17 5.69
N ILE A 601 -10.86 4.88 5.84
CA ILE A 601 -11.75 4.59 4.71
C ILE A 601 -11.90 5.82 3.83
N LEU A 602 -12.14 6.99 4.42
CA LEU A 602 -12.20 8.25 3.69
C LEU A 602 -10.88 8.51 2.94
N ASP A 603 -9.75 8.41 3.64
CA ASP A 603 -8.43 8.71 3.09
C ASP A 603 -8.05 7.77 1.94
N SER A 604 -8.40 6.48 2.04
CA SER A 604 -8.14 5.48 0.99
C SER A 604 -8.82 5.76 -0.35
N VAL A 605 -9.89 6.57 -0.34
CA VAL A 605 -10.63 6.98 -1.56
C VAL A 605 -10.30 8.43 -1.94
N TRP A 606 -9.78 9.22 -0.99
CA TRP A 606 -9.61 10.66 -1.18
C TRP A 606 -8.58 11.02 -2.26
N GLU A 607 -7.52 10.24 -2.39
CA GLU A 607 -6.50 10.48 -3.41
C GLU A 607 -7.09 10.40 -4.83
N ASP A 608 -7.90 9.38 -5.09
CA ASP A 608 -8.62 9.24 -6.36
C ASP A 608 -9.62 10.38 -6.59
N ILE A 609 -10.34 10.78 -5.54
CA ILE A 609 -11.26 11.93 -5.59
C ILE A 609 -10.50 13.21 -5.97
N SER A 610 -9.38 13.49 -5.31
CA SER A 610 -8.58 14.69 -5.56
C SER A 610 -8.04 14.71 -6.99
N ASN A 611 -7.48 13.58 -7.44
CA ASN A 611 -6.96 13.45 -8.80
C ASN A 611 -8.07 13.65 -9.85
N ASP A 612 -9.24 13.05 -9.64
CA ASP A 612 -10.35 13.21 -10.57
C ASP A 612 -10.88 14.65 -10.59
N ILE A 613 -10.96 15.33 -9.44
CA ILE A 613 -11.35 16.74 -9.33
C ILE A 613 -10.40 17.61 -10.16
N GLU A 614 -9.09 17.41 -10.05
CA GLU A 614 -8.09 18.14 -10.85
C GLU A 614 -8.31 17.92 -12.35
N VAL A 615 -8.58 16.68 -12.77
CA VAL A 615 -8.88 16.36 -14.19
C VAL A 615 -10.19 17.01 -14.64
N ILE A 616 -11.23 17.03 -13.81
CA ILE A 616 -12.53 17.66 -14.08
C ILE A 616 -12.46 19.20 -14.06
N GLN A 617 -11.50 19.79 -13.37
CA GLN A 617 -11.31 21.24 -13.37
C GLN A 617 -10.41 21.70 -14.52
N SER A 618 -9.46 20.86 -14.92
CA SER A 618 -8.63 21.10 -16.12
C SER A 618 -9.37 20.85 -17.43
N SER A 619 -10.41 20.02 -17.41
CA SER A 619 -11.28 19.71 -18.56
C SER A 619 -12.73 19.63 -18.09
N SER A 620 -13.68 20.25 -18.80
CA SER A 620 -15.08 20.32 -18.32
C SER A 620 -15.62 18.97 -17.83
N LEU A 621 -16.49 18.97 -16.81
CA LEU A 621 -17.05 17.74 -16.20
C LEU A 621 -17.54 16.72 -17.23
N SER A 622 -18.30 17.20 -18.22
CA SER A 622 -18.81 16.36 -19.31
C SER A 622 -17.69 15.72 -20.13
N GLU A 623 -16.64 16.49 -20.47
CA GLU A 623 -15.53 15.99 -21.28
C GLU A 623 -14.69 14.97 -20.50
N ALA A 624 -14.35 15.29 -19.25
CA ALA A 624 -13.55 14.43 -18.39
C ALA A 624 -14.22 13.05 -18.21
N VAL A 625 -15.49 13.03 -17.81
CA VAL A 625 -16.21 11.79 -17.46
C VAL A 625 -16.58 10.96 -18.69
N ARG A 626 -16.95 11.60 -19.81
CA ARG A 626 -17.38 10.90 -21.05
C ARG A 626 -16.20 10.49 -21.95
N SER A 627 -14.97 10.69 -21.49
CA SER A 627 -13.77 10.35 -22.26
C SER A 627 -13.20 8.98 -21.89
N ILE A 628 -12.62 8.36 -22.91
CA ILE A 628 -11.86 7.10 -22.80
C ILE A 628 -10.42 7.36 -23.20
N GLU A 629 -9.50 6.58 -22.66
CA GLU A 629 -8.08 6.66 -22.95
C GLU A 629 -7.46 5.27 -23.14
N PRO A 630 -6.38 5.15 -23.93
CA PRO A 630 -5.62 3.91 -24.04
C PRO A 630 -5.17 3.43 -22.66
N ASN A 631 -5.39 2.16 -22.35
CA ASN A 631 -4.83 1.58 -21.15
C ASN A 631 -3.39 1.16 -21.46
N ILE A 632 -2.43 2.01 -21.09
CA ILE A 632 -1.01 1.76 -21.32
C ILE A 632 -0.45 1.01 -20.13
N VAL A 633 0.08 -0.18 -20.37
CA VAL A 633 0.83 -0.96 -19.39
C VAL A 633 2.27 -1.08 -19.85
N VAL A 634 3.21 -1.10 -18.92
CA VAL A 634 4.63 -1.31 -19.24
C VAL A 634 4.95 -2.79 -19.06
N LYS A 635 5.39 -3.44 -20.14
CA LYS A 635 5.85 -4.85 -20.13
C LYS A 635 7.27 -4.92 -20.64
N ASN A 636 8.18 -5.48 -19.83
CA ASN A 636 9.60 -5.59 -20.16
C ASN A 636 10.25 -4.25 -20.59
N GLY A 637 9.88 -3.14 -19.94
CA GLY A 637 10.41 -1.81 -20.26
C GLY A 637 9.78 -1.12 -21.48
N GLU A 638 8.88 -1.79 -22.21
CA GLU A 638 8.16 -1.21 -23.36
C GLU A 638 6.70 -0.92 -23.02
N GLU A 639 6.19 0.20 -23.55
CA GLU A 639 4.77 0.54 -23.45
C GLU A 639 3.94 -0.30 -24.42
N VAL A 640 3.02 -1.06 -23.86
CA VAL A 640 2.07 -1.87 -24.61
C VAL A 640 0.67 -1.39 -24.26
N GLN A 641 -0.12 -1.09 -25.29
CA GLN A 641 -1.53 -0.78 -25.09
C GLN A 641 -2.29 -2.08 -24.81
N GLU A 642 -2.82 -2.22 -23.59
CA GLU A 642 -3.72 -3.30 -23.17
C GLU A 642 -5.17 -2.80 -23.09
N GLY A 643 -5.76 -2.59 -24.27
CA GLY A 643 -7.14 -2.15 -24.39
C GLY A 643 -7.34 -0.66 -24.14
N ILE A 644 -8.50 -0.32 -23.56
CA ILE A 644 -8.94 1.05 -23.28
C ILE A 644 -9.57 1.09 -21.88
N LYS A 645 -9.47 2.25 -21.22
CA LYS A 645 -10.12 2.53 -19.94
C LYS A 645 -10.90 3.84 -20.01
N GLY A 646 -11.87 4.03 -19.13
CA GLY A 646 -12.47 5.35 -18.94
C GLY A 646 -11.47 6.27 -18.24
N ARG A 647 -11.45 7.56 -18.62
CA ARG A 647 -10.51 8.53 -18.02
C ARG A 647 -10.80 8.75 -16.52
N ILE A 648 -12.07 8.89 -16.17
CA ILE A 648 -12.53 9.04 -14.77
C ILE A 648 -13.29 7.80 -14.32
N ILE A 649 -14.29 7.36 -15.07
CA ILE A 649 -15.16 6.26 -14.65
C ILE A 649 -14.60 4.92 -15.13
N PRO A 650 -14.29 3.97 -14.22
CA PRO A 650 -13.81 2.64 -14.60
C PRO A 650 -14.85 1.89 -15.43
N PHE A 651 -14.40 1.08 -16.39
CA PHE A 651 -15.29 0.23 -17.22
C PHE A 651 -16.13 -0.71 -16.35
N GLU A 652 -15.50 -1.34 -15.35
CA GLU A 652 -16.17 -2.24 -14.40
C GLU A 652 -17.35 -1.55 -13.70
N LEU A 653 -17.25 -0.25 -13.42
CA LEU A 653 -18.34 0.49 -12.78
C LEU A 653 -19.56 0.56 -13.71
N ILE A 654 -19.34 0.96 -14.98
CA ILE A 654 -20.40 1.02 -15.99
C ILE A 654 -21.02 -0.35 -16.24
N GLN A 655 -20.18 -1.39 -16.30
CA GLN A 655 -20.58 -2.77 -16.54
C GLN A 655 -21.49 -3.27 -15.40
N THR A 656 -21.08 -3.07 -14.15
CA THR A 656 -21.83 -3.55 -12.98
C THR A 656 -23.06 -2.72 -12.64
N THR A 657 -23.15 -1.45 -13.08
CA THR A 657 -24.30 -0.58 -12.79
C THR A 657 -25.27 -0.43 -13.96
N LEU A 658 -24.79 -0.05 -15.15
CA LEU A 658 -25.64 0.30 -16.30
C LEU A 658 -25.80 -0.86 -17.29
N LEU A 659 -24.82 -1.75 -17.40
CA LEU A 659 -24.81 -2.89 -18.33
C LEU A 659 -24.84 -4.22 -17.56
N LYS A 660 -25.62 -4.25 -16.48
CA LYS A 660 -25.63 -5.36 -15.54
C LYS A 660 -26.07 -6.68 -16.19
N GLU A 661 -27.06 -6.64 -17.09
CA GLU A 661 -27.56 -7.85 -17.75
C GLU A 661 -26.49 -8.51 -18.64
N GLU A 662 -25.73 -7.71 -19.37
CA GLU A 662 -24.62 -8.19 -20.21
C GLU A 662 -23.46 -8.71 -19.36
N THR A 663 -23.18 -8.02 -18.25
CA THR A 663 -22.15 -8.41 -17.28
C THR A 663 -22.50 -9.73 -16.58
N ASP A 664 -23.76 -9.89 -16.15
CA ASP A 664 -24.26 -11.11 -15.51
C ASP A 664 -24.16 -12.31 -16.48
N LYS A 665 -24.47 -12.13 -17.78
CA LYS A 665 -24.28 -13.18 -18.81
C LYS A 665 -22.82 -13.59 -18.98
N LEU A 666 -21.90 -12.64 -18.96
CA LEU A 666 -20.47 -12.93 -19.03
C LEU A 666 -20.00 -13.67 -17.77
N ASN A 667 -20.47 -13.24 -16.59
CA ASN A 667 -20.17 -13.90 -15.32
C ASN A 667 -20.72 -15.33 -15.26
N GLU A 668 -21.94 -15.57 -15.73
CA GLU A 668 -22.50 -16.93 -15.86
C GLU A 668 -21.63 -17.82 -16.75
N THR A 669 -21.15 -17.29 -17.87
CA THR A 669 -20.26 -18.00 -18.80
C THR A 669 -18.92 -18.34 -18.13
N ASN A 670 -18.30 -17.39 -17.43
CA ASN A 670 -17.04 -17.56 -16.72
C ASN A 670 -17.17 -18.52 -15.51
N ASN A 671 -18.31 -18.48 -14.81
CA ASN A 671 -18.61 -19.40 -13.73
C ASN A 671 -18.72 -20.84 -14.26
N ARG A 672 -19.41 -21.04 -15.41
CA ARG A 672 -19.47 -22.36 -16.05
C ARG A 672 -18.09 -22.85 -16.50
N GLU A 673 -17.22 -21.97 -17.00
CA GLU A 673 -15.83 -22.34 -17.31
C GLU A 673 -15.09 -22.86 -16.07
N THR A 674 -15.25 -22.16 -14.94
CA THR A 674 -14.63 -22.54 -13.66
C THR A 674 -15.18 -23.87 -13.14
N GLU A 675 -16.49 -24.09 -13.25
CA GLU A 675 -17.13 -25.37 -12.91
C GLU A 675 -16.59 -26.51 -13.77
N ILE A 676 -16.48 -26.33 -15.08
CA ILE A 676 -15.92 -27.33 -16.00
C ILE A 676 -14.47 -27.68 -15.61
N GLN A 677 -13.64 -26.69 -15.26
CA GLN A 677 -12.27 -26.94 -14.81
C GLN A 677 -12.22 -27.75 -13.51
N LYS A 678 -13.14 -27.47 -12.59
CA LYS A 678 -13.29 -28.26 -11.36
C LYS A 678 -13.72 -29.69 -11.67
N GLU A 679 -14.72 -29.89 -12.52
CA GLU A 679 -15.17 -31.23 -12.95
C GLU A 679 -14.04 -32.02 -13.64
N ILE A 680 -13.26 -31.37 -14.51
CA ILE A 680 -12.09 -32.00 -15.15
C ILE A 680 -11.04 -32.41 -14.10
N THR A 681 -10.79 -31.57 -13.10
CA THR A 681 -9.84 -31.87 -12.02
C THR A 681 -10.30 -33.07 -11.19
N GLU A 682 -11.59 -33.12 -10.83
CA GLU A 682 -12.19 -34.27 -10.14
C GLU A 682 -12.04 -35.56 -10.96
N ILE A 683 -12.21 -35.51 -12.29
CA ILE A 683 -11.96 -36.66 -13.16
C ILE A 683 -10.49 -37.09 -13.11
N ILE A 684 -9.55 -36.15 -13.19
CA ILE A 684 -8.10 -36.44 -13.11
C ILE A 684 -7.75 -37.11 -11.78
N GLU A 685 -8.26 -36.60 -10.66
CA GLU A 685 -8.04 -37.18 -9.32
C GLU A 685 -8.64 -38.59 -9.17
N SER A 686 -9.68 -38.91 -9.97
CA SER A 686 -10.32 -40.22 -9.97
C SER A 686 -9.63 -41.28 -10.82
N LEU A 687 -8.58 -40.93 -11.59
CA LEU A 687 -7.82 -41.89 -12.42
C LEU A 687 -6.92 -42.76 -11.53
N SER A 688 -6.89 -44.07 -11.80
CA SER A 688 -6.03 -45.03 -11.07
C SER A 688 -4.58 -45.04 -11.60
N GLU A 689 -3.65 -45.64 -10.85
CA GLU A 689 -2.24 -45.77 -11.29
C GLU A 689 -2.08 -46.63 -12.57
N GLU A 690 -3.05 -47.51 -12.88
CA GLU A 690 -3.09 -48.29 -14.13
C GLU A 690 -3.68 -47.49 -15.31
N ASP A 691 -4.62 -46.56 -15.04
CA ASP A 691 -5.20 -45.65 -16.05
C ASP A 691 -4.17 -44.62 -16.59
N GLY A 692 -3.08 -44.40 -15.85
CA GLY A 692 -1.99 -43.48 -16.20
C GLY A 692 -1.01 -44.01 -17.27
N GLU A 693 -1.14 -45.26 -17.72
CA GLU A 693 -0.30 -45.82 -18.80
C GLU A 693 -0.67 -45.30 -20.19
N TYR A 694 -1.86 -44.72 -20.36
CA TYR A 694 -2.25 -44.01 -21.57
C TYR A 694 -1.84 -42.55 -21.43
N ASN A 695 -1.06 -42.01 -22.38
CA ASN A 695 -0.60 -40.60 -22.41
C ASN A 695 -1.76 -39.59 -22.59
N VAL A 696 -2.80 -39.66 -21.75
CA VAL A 696 -4.00 -38.83 -21.81
C VAL A 696 -3.79 -37.51 -21.08
N LEU A 697 -2.86 -37.44 -20.13
CA LEU A 697 -2.49 -36.20 -19.42
C LEU A 697 -1.22 -35.57 -20.01
N ASN A 698 -1.03 -34.28 -19.73
CA ASN A 698 0.18 -33.54 -20.08
C ASN A 698 1.36 -33.96 -19.17
N LYS A 699 2.56 -33.41 -19.41
CA LYS A 699 3.79 -33.78 -18.67
C LYS A 699 3.76 -33.47 -17.17
N THR A 700 2.86 -32.62 -16.74
CA THR A 700 2.68 -32.18 -15.36
C THR A 700 1.51 -32.90 -14.66
N ASN A 701 0.81 -33.79 -15.36
CA ASN A 701 -0.35 -34.55 -14.89
C ASN A 701 -1.49 -33.69 -14.33
N ASP A 702 -1.61 -32.44 -14.79
CA ASP A 702 -2.61 -31.49 -14.30
C ASP A 702 -3.70 -31.16 -15.35
N LYS A 703 -3.55 -31.61 -16.60
CA LYS A 703 -4.55 -31.40 -17.68
C LYS A 703 -4.59 -32.55 -18.65
N PHE A 704 -5.79 -32.87 -19.16
CA PHE A 704 -5.96 -33.76 -20.31
C PHE A 704 -5.34 -33.16 -21.58
N THR A 705 -4.78 -34.03 -22.42
CA THR A 705 -4.38 -33.73 -23.79
C THR A 705 -5.52 -34.08 -24.72
N VAL A 706 -5.94 -33.12 -25.55
CA VAL A 706 -7.09 -33.33 -26.46
C VAL A 706 -6.87 -34.55 -27.37
N GLN A 707 -5.66 -34.72 -27.91
CA GLN A 707 -5.36 -35.83 -28.81
C GLN A 707 -5.20 -37.15 -28.06
N GLY A 708 -4.43 -37.18 -26.96
CA GLY A 708 -4.21 -38.41 -26.20
C GLY A 708 -5.49 -38.97 -25.59
N THR A 709 -6.37 -38.09 -25.09
CA THR A 709 -7.69 -38.49 -24.55
C THR A 709 -8.58 -39.07 -25.64
N LYS A 710 -8.62 -38.44 -26.83
CA LYS A 710 -9.42 -38.94 -27.97
C LYS A 710 -8.88 -40.27 -28.51
N ASP A 711 -7.56 -40.44 -28.56
CA ASP A 711 -6.93 -41.67 -29.01
C ASP A 711 -7.19 -42.82 -28.01
N ALA A 712 -7.07 -42.57 -26.70
CA ALA A 712 -7.39 -43.54 -25.66
C ALA A 712 -8.88 -43.91 -25.66
N LEU A 713 -9.78 -42.92 -25.80
CA LEU A 713 -11.22 -43.17 -25.89
C LEU A 713 -11.58 -44.03 -27.11
N ASN A 714 -10.92 -43.82 -28.25
CA ASN A 714 -11.13 -44.65 -29.44
C ASN A 714 -10.67 -46.10 -29.22
N LEU A 715 -9.57 -46.31 -28.48
CA LEU A 715 -9.12 -47.67 -28.11
C LEU A 715 -10.15 -48.35 -27.20
N GLU A 716 -10.71 -47.65 -26.22
CA GLU A 716 -11.79 -48.19 -25.39
C GLU A 716 -13.00 -48.61 -26.23
N PHE A 717 -13.37 -47.83 -27.25
CA PHE A 717 -14.44 -48.21 -28.19
C PHE A 717 -14.10 -49.40 -29.08
N GLU A 718 -12.82 -49.68 -29.38
CA GLU A 718 -12.41 -50.89 -30.11
C GLU A 718 -12.58 -52.17 -29.28
N GLU A 719 -12.56 -52.06 -27.95
CA GLU A 719 -12.79 -53.18 -27.03
C GLU A 719 -14.27 -53.44 -26.72
N VAL A 720 -15.17 -52.51 -27.08
CA VAL A 720 -16.62 -52.66 -26.90
C VAL A 720 -17.21 -53.58 -27.96
N TYR A 721 -17.90 -54.63 -27.53
CA TYR A 721 -18.67 -55.50 -28.42
C TYR A 721 -20.05 -54.87 -28.72
N LEU A 722 -20.19 -54.28 -29.90
CA LEU A 722 -21.48 -53.87 -30.48
C LEU A 722 -21.87 -54.86 -31.61
N PRO A 723 -22.94 -55.65 -31.46
CA PRO A 723 -23.44 -56.56 -32.51
C PRO A 723 -23.65 -55.87 -33.86
N GLU A 724 -24.03 -54.60 -33.82
CA GLU A 724 -24.25 -53.75 -34.99
C GLU A 724 -22.94 -53.46 -35.75
N LEU A 725 -21.80 -53.29 -35.06
CA LEU A 725 -20.49 -53.09 -35.69
C LEU A 725 -19.96 -54.37 -36.35
N GLU A 726 -20.21 -55.54 -35.74
CA GLU A 726 -19.87 -56.84 -36.33
C GLU A 726 -20.66 -57.07 -37.62
N THR A 727 -21.95 -56.74 -37.59
CA THR A 727 -22.86 -56.80 -38.76
C THR A 727 -22.38 -55.88 -39.90
N LEU A 728 -21.87 -54.69 -39.58
CA LEU A 728 -21.29 -53.76 -40.55
C LEU A 728 -19.95 -54.25 -41.12
N SER A 729 -19.15 -54.94 -40.31
CA SER A 729 -17.91 -55.58 -40.75
C SER A 729 -18.17 -56.73 -41.72
N ASP A 730 -19.11 -57.61 -41.39
CA ASP A 730 -19.55 -58.71 -42.25
C ASP A 730 -20.09 -58.17 -43.59
N PHE A 731 -20.86 -57.08 -43.56
CA PHE A 731 -21.32 -56.40 -44.77
C PHE A 731 -20.18 -55.88 -45.66
N LYS A 732 -19.07 -55.39 -45.06
CA LYS A 732 -17.90 -54.89 -45.80
C LYS A 732 -17.16 -56.00 -46.55
N GLU A 733 -17.17 -57.24 -46.05
CA GLU A 733 -16.51 -58.38 -46.69
C GLU A 733 -17.25 -58.91 -47.93
N LEU A 734 -18.55 -58.65 -48.05
CA LEU A 734 -19.35 -59.06 -49.20
C LEU A 734 -18.87 -58.37 -50.48
N SER A 735 -18.74 -59.11 -51.58
CA SER A 735 -18.23 -58.55 -52.86
C SER A 735 -19.30 -58.38 -53.94
N GLY A 736 -20.42 -59.11 -53.84
CA GLY A 736 -21.54 -59.04 -54.80
C GLY A 736 -22.60 -57.99 -54.44
N LYS A 737 -23.11 -57.26 -55.44
CA LYS A 737 -24.21 -56.29 -55.24
C LYS A 737 -25.48 -56.95 -54.69
N ASN A 738 -25.90 -58.08 -55.28
CA ASN A 738 -27.13 -58.76 -54.86
C ASN A 738 -26.99 -59.37 -53.46
N GLU A 739 -25.81 -59.90 -53.13
CA GLU A 739 -25.49 -60.40 -51.78
C GLU A 739 -25.58 -59.30 -50.73
N ARG A 740 -25.07 -58.09 -51.03
CA ARG A 740 -25.18 -56.94 -50.14
C ARG A 740 -26.63 -56.50 -49.92
N LEU A 741 -27.44 -56.45 -50.98
CA LEU A 741 -28.86 -56.08 -50.84
C LEU A 741 -29.67 -57.12 -50.05
N GLU A 742 -29.41 -58.42 -50.25
CA GLU A 742 -30.02 -59.49 -49.45
C GLU A 742 -29.56 -59.43 -47.98
N PHE A 743 -28.28 -59.13 -47.73
CA PHE A 743 -27.75 -58.95 -46.37
C PHE A 743 -28.43 -57.78 -45.65
N MET A 744 -28.65 -56.65 -46.34
CA MET A 744 -29.37 -55.49 -45.79
C MET A 744 -30.83 -55.79 -45.44
N GLU A 745 -31.51 -56.66 -46.20
CA GLU A 745 -32.88 -57.10 -45.88
C GLU A 745 -32.93 -58.05 -44.67
N MET A 746 -31.86 -58.81 -44.42
CA MET A 746 -31.77 -59.77 -43.31
C MET A 746 -31.38 -59.13 -41.97
N HIS A 747 -30.61 -58.03 -42.01
CA HIS A 747 -30.07 -57.36 -40.83
C HIS A 747 -30.81 -56.04 -40.57
N THR A 748 -32.01 -56.13 -40.00
CA THR A 748 -32.91 -54.98 -39.74
C THR A 748 -32.54 -54.17 -38.50
N GLU A 749 -31.60 -54.67 -37.69
CA GLU A 749 -31.00 -53.97 -36.55
C GLU A 749 -30.11 -52.79 -36.97
N ILE A 750 -29.71 -52.74 -38.25
CA ILE A 750 -28.98 -51.62 -38.84
C ILE A 750 -29.94 -50.75 -39.64
N GLU A 751 -29.95 -49.45 -39.36
CA GLU A 751 -30.75 -48.47 -40.10
C GLU A 751 -30.05 -48.06 -41.40
N TRP A 752 -29.98 -48.99 -42.35
CA TRP A 752 -29.26 -48.81 -43.62
C TRP A 752 -29.72 -47.59 -44.43
N ASP A 753 -31.01 -47.23 -44.32
CA ASP A 753 -31.62 -46.12 -45.06
C ASP A 753 -31.19 -44.74 -44.54
N GLU A 754 -30.67 -44.65 -43.31
CA GLU A 754 -30.12 -43.41 -42.74
C GLU A 754 -28.68 -43.13 -43.24
N MET A 755 -28.06 -44.10 -43.93
CA MET A 755 -26.69 -43.97 -44.44
C MET A 755 -26.64 -43.28 -45.80
N ALA A 756 -25.48 -42.67 -46.11
CA ALA A 756 -25.21 -42.20 -47.46
C ALA A 756 -25.09 -43.38 -48.45
N LEU A 757 -26.13 -43.64 -49.24
CA LEU A 757 -26.19 -44.73 -50.22
C LEU A 757 -25.56 -44.37 -51.58
N LYS A 758 -25.08 -45.39 -52.29
CA LYS A 758 -24.66 -45.31 -53.70
C LYS A 758 -25.89 -45.39 -54.62
N LYS A 759 -25.70 -45.05 -55.91
CA LYS A 759 -26.74 -45.15 -56.95
C LYS A 759 -27.31 -46.56 -57.13
N ASP A 760 -26.62 -47.59 -56.63
CA ASP A 760 -27.02 -48.98 -56.74
C ASP A 760 -27.83 -49.50 -55.54
N GLY A 761 -28.10 -48.64 -54.54
CA GLY A 761 -28.88 -48.96 -53.33
C GLY A 761 -28.05 -49.43 -52.13
N THR A 762 -26.74 -49.64 -52.28
CA THR A 762 -25.86 -50.07 -51.17
C THR A 762 -25.19 -48.88 -50.47
N PRO A 763 -24.88 -48.96 -49.16
CA PRO A 763 -24.13 -47.93 -48.45
C PRO A 763 -22.78 -47.57 -49.11
N SER A 764 -22.47 -46.28 -49.13
CA SER A 764 -21.14 -45.80 -49.51
C SER A 764 -20.12 -46.11 -48.40
N VAL A 765 -18.84 -46.17 -48.75
CA VAL A 765 -17.76 -46.35 -47.75
C VAL A 765 -17.80 -45.23 -46.70
N LYS A 766 -18.15 -44.02 -47.13
CA LYS A 766 -18.36 -42.88 -46.23
C LYS A 766 -19.60 -43.10 -45.34
N GLY A 767 -20.72 -43.54 -45.91
CA GLY A 767 -21.95 -43.80 -45.15
C GLY A 767 -21.80 -44.87 -44.07
N LEU A 768 -21.10 -45.98 -44.38
CA LEU A 768 -20.77 -47.01 -43.40
C LEU A 768 -19.91 -46.46 -42.27
N ARG A 769 -18.82 -45.75 -42.61
CA ARG A 769 -17.91 -45.16 -41.62
C ARG A 769 -18.60 -44.12 -40.73
N ASP A 770 -19.47 -43.29 -41.31
CA ASP A 770 -20.18 -42.25 -40.57
C ASP A 770 -21.24 -42.88 -39.63
N TYR A 771 -21.86 -44.00 -40.00
CA TYR A 771 -22.79 -44.76 -39.14
C TYR A 771 -22.08 -45.56 -38.03
N GLU A 772 -20.91 -46.14 -38.32
CA GLU A 772 -20.04 -46.74 -37.30
C GLU A 772 -19.67 -45.71 -36.21
N GLY A 773 -19.33 -44.48 -36.63
CA GLY A 773 -19.06 -43.38 -35.70
C GLY A 773 -20.30 -42.96 -34.89
N LEU A 774 -21.51 -43.05 -35.46
CA LEU A 774 -22.75 -42.76 -34.74
C LEU A 774 -23.06 -43.80 -33.67
N LEU A 775 -22.88 -45.09 -33.99
CA LEU A 775 -23.06 -46.19 -33.02
C LEU A 775 -22.09 -46.05 -31.85
N GLN A 776 -20.82 -45.71 -32.12
CA GLN A 776 -19.83 -45.43 -31.08
C GLN A 776 -20.19 -44.19 -30.25
N GLN A 777 -20.67 -43.11 -30.86
CA GLN A 777 -21.10 -41.90 -30.12
C GLN A 777 -22.35 -42.10 -29.26
N THR A 778 -23.19 -43.09 -29.57
CA THR A 778 -24.44 -43.36 -28.84
C THR A 778 -24.24 -44.39 -27.72
N TYR A 779 -23.08 -45.04 -27.65
CA TYR A 779 -22.77 -46.02 -26.63
C TYR A 779 -22.39 -45.35 -25.29
N GLU A 780 -23.07 -45.75 -24.21
CA GLU A 780 -22.76 -45.33 -22.85
C GLU A 780 -21.87 -46.37 -22.16
N PHE A 781 -20.65 -45.97 -21.81
CA PHE A 781 -19.76 -46.80 -21.01
C PHE A 781 -20.33 -47.04 -19.60
N PRO A 782 -19.98 -48.15 -18.93
CA PRO A 782 -20.35 -48.38 -17.54
C PRO A 782 -19.91 -47.23 -16.63
N GLU A 783 -20.77 -46.90 -15.66
CA GLU A 783 -20.49 -45.88 -14.65
C GLU A 783 -19.14 -46.17 -13.96
N ASP A 784 -18.33 -45.12 -13.73
CA ASP A 784 -16.96 -45.17 -13.19
C ASP A 784 -15.86 -45.87 -14.02
N SER A 785 -16.16 -46.38 -15.21
CA SER A 785 -15.15 -46.96 -16.11
C SER A 785 -14.18 -45.91 -16.70
N PHE A 786 -13.00 -46.36 -17.14
CA PHE A 786 -12.02 -45.49 -17.80
C PHE A 786 -12.60 -44.84 -19.07
N GLY A 787 -13.28 -45.60 -19.94
CA GLY A 787 -14.02 -45.08 -21.08
C GLY A 787 -15.10 -44.03 -20.73
N ALA A 788 -15.84 -44.22 -19.63
CA ALA A 788 -16.81 -43.22 -19.15
C ALA A 788 -16.12 -41.91 -18.70
N LYS A 789 -15.00 -42.02 -17.97
CA LYS A 789 -14.18 -40.87 -17.55
C LYS A 789 -13.60 -40.12 -18.74
N LEU A 790 -13.06 -40.82 -19.74
CA LEU A 790 -12.51 -40.22 -20.97
C LEU A 790 -13.59 -39.59 -21.86
N SER A 791 -14.77 -40.21 -21.95
CA SER A 791 -15.92 -39.65 -22.68
C SER A 791 -16.39 -38.35 -22.03
N ARG A 792 -16.57 -38.34 -20.70
CA ARG A 792 -16.92 -37.14 -19.93
C ARG A 792 -15.85 -36.05 -20.04
N ALA A 793 -14.57 -36.40 -19.91
CA ALA A 793 -13.46 -35.45 -20.08
C ALA A 793 -13.44 -34.85 -21.48
N THR A 794 -13.70 -35.63 -22.53
CA THR A 794 -13.77 -35.15 -23.91
C THR A 794 -14.94 -34.19 -24.12
N ALA A 795 -16.13 -34.52 -23.60
CA ALA A 795 -17.30 -33.66 -23.67
C ALA A 795 -17.07 -32.33 -22.93
N LEU A 796 -16.49 -32.38 -21.72
CA LEU A 796 -16.16 -31.19 -20.93
C LEU A 796 -15.09 -30.33 -21.60
N MET A 797 -14.06 -30.92 -22.23
CA MET A 797 -13.06 -30.16 -22.99
C MET A 797 -13.63 -29.47 -24.24
N ASP A 798 -14.55 -30.15 -24.95
CA ASP A 798 -15.23 -29.56 -26.10
C ASP A 798 -16.22 -28.45 -25.66
N GLU A 799 -16.92 -28.62 -24.53
CA GLU A 799 -17.74 -27.58 -23.90
C GLU A 799 -16.89 -26.38 -23.44
N GLU A 800 -15.77 -26.61 -22.73
CA GLU A 800 -14.84 -25.57 -22.26
C GLU A 800 -14.36 -24.71 -23.43
N LYS A 801 -14.09 -25.33 -24.58
CA LYS A 801 -13.66 -24.63 -25.79
C LYS A 801 -14.75 -23.70 -26.34
N GLU A 802 -16.00 -24.16 -26.42
CA GLU A 802 -17.11 -23.31 -26.88
C GLU A 802 -17.46 -22.22 -25.85
N ILE A 803 -17.44 -22.54 -24.55
CA ILE A 803 -17.64 -21.56 -23.47
C ILE A 803 -16.56 -20.47 -23.52
N LYS A 804 -15.27 -20.82 -23.64
CA LYS A 804 -14.17 -19.84 -23.78
C LYS A 804 -14.34 -18.95 -25.02
N LYS A 805 -14.86 -19.49 -26.11
CA LYS A 805 -15.13 -18.73 -27.33
C LYS A 805 -16.30 -17.77 -27.14
N THR A 806 -17.41 -18.23 -26.56
CA THR A 806 -18.56 -17.40 -26.22
C THR A 806 -18.19 -16.32 -25.21
N GLY A 807 -17.41 -16.65 -24.18
CA GLY A 807 -16.91 -15.72 -23.17
C GLY A 807 -16.11 -14.57 -23.79
N LYS A 808 -15.16 -14.87 -24.68
CA LYS A 808 -14.40 -13.84 -25.42
C LYS A 808 -15.27 -12.97 -26.32
N GLU A 809 -16.31 -13.55 -26.93
CA GLU A 809 -17.24 -12.80 -27.77
C GLU A 809 -18.09 -11.84 -26.91
N LEU A 810 -18.65 -12.34 -25.80
CA LEU A 810 -19.42 -11.54 -24.84
C LEU A 810 -18.57 -10.43 -24.23
N GLU A 811 -17.34 -10.72 -23.82
CA GLU A 811 -16.38 -9.73 -23.31
C GLU A 811 -16.08 -8.64 -24.34
N GLY A 812 -15.83 -9.02 -25.60
CA GLY A 812 -15.60 -8.07 -26.68
C GLY A 812 -16.82 -7.20 -27.01
N GLN A 813 -18.03 -7.75 -26.90
CA GLN A 813 -19.29 -7.00 -27.06
C GLN A 813 -19.52 -6.05 -25.89
N LEU A 814 -19.35 -6.54 -24.66
CA LEU A 814 -19.49 -5.76 -23.43
C LEU A 814 -18.54 -4.56 -23.41
N ASN A 815 -17.27 -4.76 -23.78
CA ASN A 815 -16.28 -3.67 -23.83
C ASN A 815 -16.66 -2.58 -24.84
N LYS A 816 -17.16 -2.95 -26.02
CA LYS A 816 -17.65 -1.97 -27.01
C LYS A 816 -18.89 -1.23 -26.52
N LEU A 817 -19.84 -1.94 -25.92
CA LEU A 817 -21.04 -1.34 -25.37
C LEU A 817 -20.70 -0.40 -24.20
N THR A 818 -19.70 -0.76 -23.39
CA THR A 818 -19.19 0.07 -22.30
C THR A 818 -18.61 1.38 -22.83
N GLU A 819 -17.77 1.31 -23.88
CA GLU A 819 -17.22 2.49 -24.54
C GLU A 819 -18.33 3.43 -25.08
N GLU A 820 -19.33 2.87 -25.76
CA GLU A 820 -20.47 3.65 -26.28
C GLU A 820 -21.30 4.25 -25.14
N THR A 821 -21.46 3.52 -24.03
CA THR A 821 -22.22 3.98 -22.86
C THR A 821 -21.53 5.16 -22.19
N ILE A 822 -20.21 5.09 -21.95
CA ILE A 822 -19.43 6.18 -21.34
C ILE A 822 -19.58 7.47 -22.14
N LYS A 823 -19.44 7.39 -23.47
CA LYS A 823 -19.52 8.56 -24.35
C LYS A 823 -20.91 9.23 -24.36
N ASN A 824 -21.95 8.47 -24.03
CA ASN A 824 -23.35 8.90 -24.11
C ASN A 824 -24.05 9.05 -22.75
N LEU A 825 -23.32 8.99 -21.62
CA LEU A 825 -23.89 9.19 -20.28
C LEU A 825 -24.65 10.52 -20.21
N THR A 826 -25.87 10.57 -19.68
CA THR A 826 -26.56 11.84 -19.39
C THR A 826 -25.90 12.58 -18.22
N ASP A 827 -26.21 13.86 -18.02
CA ASP A 827 -25.64 14.63 -16.90
C ASP A 827 -26.03 14.03 -15.53
N GLU A 828 -27.26 13.51 -15.41
CA GLU A 828 -27.69 12.76 -14.22
C GLU A 828 -26.89 11.47 -14.02
N GLN A 829 -26.66 10.71 -15.09
CA GLN A 829 -25.86 9.48 -15.03
C GLN A 829 -24.39 9.79 -14.69
N VAL A 830 -23.83 10.91 -15.17
CA VAL A 830 -22.49 11.35 -14.79
C VAL A 830 -22.39 11.55 -13.28
N LYS A 831 -23.33 12.29 -12.68
CA LYS A 831 -23.35 12.50 -11.23
C LYS A 831 -23.55 11.20 -10.46
N GLU A 832 -24.38 10.30 -10.99
CA GLU A 832 -24.60 8.98 -10.40
C GLU A 832 -23.33 8.11 -10.45
N MET A 833 -22.59 8.09 -11.56
CA MET A 833 -21.34 7.35 -11.68
C MET A 833 -20.25 7.91 -10.75
N LEU A 834 -20.15 9.23 -10.60
CA LEU A 834 -19.28 9.85 -9.59
C LEU A 834 -19.68 9.47 -8.18
N HIS A 835 -20.99 9.39 -7.88
CA HIS A 835 -21.47 8.90 -6.59
C HIS A 835 -21.04 7.45 -6.33
N TYR A 836 -21.18 6.56 -7.33
CA TYR A 836 -20.73 5.19 -7.24
C TYR A 836 -19.21 5.04 -7.10
N LYS A 837 -18.43 5.93 -7.72
CA LYS A 837 -16.96 5.92 -7.62
C LYS A 837 -16.45 6.49 -6.30
N TRP A 838 -17.01 7.61 -5.84
CA TRP A 838 -16.44 8.38 -4.72
C TRP A 838 -17.15 8.16 -3.40
N VAL A 839 -18.48 8.31 -3.38
CA VAL A 839 -19.24 8.36 -2.12
C VAL A 839 -19.67 6.97 -1.67
N LYS A 840 -20.05 6.09 -2.60
CA LYS A 840 -20.49 4.73 -2.27
C LYS A 840 -19.42 3.90 -1.55
N PRO A 841 -18.14 3.87 -1.98
CA PRO A 841 -17.11 3.10 -1.26
C PRO A 841 -16.89 3.61 0.17
N ILE A 842 -16.92 4.94 0.36
CA ILE A 842 -16.87 5.55 1.70
C ILE A 842 -18.09 5.12 2.52
N SER A 843 -19.27 5.15 1.92
CA SER A 843 -20.52 4.75 2.58
C SER A 843 -20.55 3.29 2.97
N GLU A 844 -20.17 2.38 2.06
CA GLU A 844 -20.12 0.94 2.31
C GLU A 844 -19.07 0.60 3.37
N GLY A 845 -17.89 1.23 3.30
CA GLY A 845 -16.86 1.06 4.33
C GLY A 845 -17.34 1.54 5.71
N ILE A 846 -17.89 2.76 5.81
CA ILE A 846 -18.35 3.31 7.08
C ILE A 846 -19.51 2.50 7.67
N TYR A 847 -20.46 2.05 6.85
CA TYR A 847 -21.52 1.15 7.30
C TYR A 847 -20.99 -0.24 7.66
N GLY A 848 -19.94 -0.73 7.00
CA GLY A 848 -19.27 -1.98 7.34
C GLY A 848 -18.66 -1.97 8.74
N LEU A 849 -18.19 -0.82 9.24
CA LEU A 849 -17.60 -0.70 10.59
C LEU A 849 -18.56 -1.11 11.71
N VAL A 850 -19.85 -0.78 11.58
CA VAL A 850 -20.84 -1.19 12.59
C VAL A 850 -21.11 -2.69 12.52
N ASP A 851 -21.07 -3.29 11.33
CA ASP A 851 -21.20 -4.73 11.19
C ASP A 851 -19.96 -5.47 11.72
N GLU A 852 -18.76 -4.93 11.49
CA GLU A 852 -17.50 -5.43 12.07
C GLU A 852 -17.53 -5.39 13.59
N LEU A 853 -17.99 -4.29 14.19
CA LEU A 853 -18.14 -4.16 15.65
C LEU A 853 -18.95 -5.31 16.25
N PHE A 854 -20.11 -5.61 15.67
CA PHE A 854 -20.99 -6.66 16.19
C PHE A 854 -20.50 -8.06 15.86
N LYS A 855 -19.75 -8.24 14.77
CA LYS A 855 -19.07 -9.50 14.46
C LYS A 855 -17.94 -9.79 15.47
N VAL A 856 -17.19 -8.77 15.89
CA VAL A 856 -16.18 -8.89 16.95
C VAL A 856 -16.86 -9.25 18.27
N LEU A 857 -17.92 -8.53 18.65
CA LEU A 857 -18.71 -8.84 19.84
C LEU A 857 -19.23 -10.30 19.83
N GLU A 858 -19.79 -10.75 18.70
CA GLU A 858 -20.24 -12.13 18.51
C GLU A 858 -19.09 -13.13 18.71
N THR A 859 -17.93 -12.88 18.09
CA THR A 859 -16.75 -13.74 18.18
C THR A 859 -16.24 -13.85 19.62
N GLU A 860 -16.13 -12.72 20.32
CA GLU A 860 -15.68 -12.66 21.71
C GLU A 860 -16.67 -13.34 22.66
N LEU A 861 -17.98 -13.18 22.43
CA LEU A 861 -19.02 -13.87 23.20
C LEU A 861 -19.02 -15.38 22.94
N VAL A 862 -18.84 -15.82 21.70
CA VAL A 862 -18.69 -17.24 21.34
C VAL A 862 -17.45 -17.82 22.01
N ALA A 863 -16.32 -17.11 21.97
CA ALA A 863 -15.10 -17.54 22.64
C ALA A 863 -15.31 -17.67 24.16
N LEU A 864 -15.93 -16.68 24.80
CA LEU A 864 -16.21 -16.68 26.23
C LEU A 864 -17.20 -17.79 26.63
N HIS A 865 -18.22 -18.04 25.80
CA HIS A 865 -19.15 -19.14 26.00
C HIS A 865 -18.43 -20.50 25.89
N ASN A 866 -17.70 -20.73 24.80
CA ASN A 866 -17.01 -21.99 24.54
C ASN A 866 -15.95 -22.31 25.60
N LYS A 867 -15.30 -21.27 26.15
CA LYS A 867 -14.33 -21.38 27.25
C LYS A 867 -14.89 -22.11 28.47
N TYR A 868 -16.18 -21.90 28.78
CA TYR A 868 -16.85 -22.49 29.95
C TYR A 868 -18.00 -23.45 29.58
N ALA A 869 -18.18 -23.75 28.29
CA ALA A 869 -19.28 -24.60 27.82
C ALA A 869 -19.08 -26.07 28.18
N LYS A 870 -17.84 -26.57 28.16
CA LYS A 870 -17.53 -27.96 28.51
C LYS A 870 -16.99 -28.02 29.94
N THR A 871 -17.80 -28.56 30.84
CA THR A 871 -17.48 -28.61 32.26
C THR A 871 -16.59 -29.79 32.62
N MET A 872 -15.87 -29.71 33.73
CA MET A 872 -15.08 -30.84 34.25
C MET A 872 -15.96 -32.05 34.59
N GLU A 873 -17.20 -31.82 35.05
CA GLU A 873 -18.17 -32.90 35.29
C GLU A 873 -18.58 -33.62 34.00
N GLU A 874 -18.86 -32.87 32.94
CA GLU A 874 -19.16 -33.45 31.61
C GLU A 874 -17.95 -34.19 31.03
N ILE A 875 -16.73 -33.65 31.17
CA ILE A 875 -15.51 -34.36 30.73
C ILE A 875 -15.37 -35.69 31.47
N GLN A 876 -15.63 -35.72 32.79
CA GLN A 876 -15.59 -36.97 33.54
C GLN A 876 -16.68 -37.95 33.09
N SER A 877 -17.88 -37.45 32.79
CA SER A 877 -18.95 -38.28 32.22
C SER A 877 -18.57 -38.84 30.85
N ASP A 878 -18.05 -38.01 29.94
CA ASP A 878 -17.59 -38.40 28.62
C ASP A 878 -16.47 -39.45 28.69
N ILE A 879 -15.51 -39.28 29.62
CA ILE A 879 -14.44 -40.26 29.86
C ILE A 879 -15.06 -41.57 30.32
N LYS A 880 -16.01 -41.54 31.25
CA LYS A 880 -16.68 -42.73 31.75
C LYS A 880 -17.45 -43.45 30.65
N ASP A 881 -18.20 -42.71 29.83
CA ASP A 881 -19.01 -43.26 28.74
C ASP A 881 -18.11 -43.82 27.62
N SER A 882 -17.04 -43.10 27.28
CA SER A 882 -16.04 -43.57 26.30
C SER A 882 -15.31 -44.82 26.79
N ASN A 883 -14.94 -44.86 28.07
CA ASN A 883 -14.33 -46.05 28.68
C ASN A 883 -15.29 -47.24 28.66
N GLN A 884 -16.58 -47.04 28.94
CA GLN A 884 -17.59 -48.09 28.86
C GLN A 884 -17.78 -48.60 27.44
N GLU A 885 -17.78 -47.72 26.44
CA GLU A 885 -17.90 -48.11 25.04
C GLU A 885 -16.66 -48.88 24.57
N LEU A 886 -15.46 -48.46 24.97
CA LEU A 886 -14.23 -49.19 24.67
C LEU A 886 -14.26 -50.59 25.29
N VAL A 887 -14.75 -50.73 26.53
CA VAL A 887 -14.94 -52.03 27.18
C VAL A 887 -15.88 -52.92 26.37
N ARG A 888 -17.01 -52.39 25.87
CA ARG A 888 -17.95 -53.12 25.00
C ARG A 888 -17.33 -53.53 23.67
N MET A 889 -16.52 -52.67 23.06
CA MET A 889 -15.80 -53.01 21.83
C MET A 889 -14.78 -54.13 22.07
N MET A 890 -14.10 -54.11 23.23
CA MET A 890 -13.15 -55.17 23.61
C MET A 890 -13.81 -56.52 23.86
N ASP A 891 -15.08 -56.56 24.28
CA ASP A 891 -15.85 -57.81 24.41
C ASP A 891 -16.03 -58.56 23.09
N LEU A 892 -15.87 -57.87 21.95
CA LEU A 892 -15.96 -58.47 20.61
C LEU A 892 -14.64 -59.10 20.13
N LEU A 893 -13.54 -58.88 20.85
CA LEU A 893 -12.23 -59.41 20.50
C LEU A 893 -12.10 -60.89 20.91
N THR A 894 -11.34 -61.65 20.11
CA THR A 894 -11.04 -63.07 20.36
C THR A 894 -9.54 -63.30 20.20
N GLY A 895 -8.96 -64.20 21.00
CA GLY A 895 -7.50 -64.40 21.04
C GLY A 895 -7.06 -65.63 21.83
N SER A 896 -5.75 -65.78 22.04
CA SER A 896 -5.22 -66.85 22.89
C SER A 896 -5.59 -66.64 24.37
N GLU A 897 -5.44 -67.65 25.22
CA GLU A 897 -5.84 -67.57 26.63
C GLU A 897 -5.12 -66.43 27.38
N SER A 898 -3.84 -66.21 27.07
CA SER A 898 -3.05 -65.09 27.59
C SER A 898 -3.51 -63.73 27.06
N ASP A 899 -3.95 -63.66 25.79
CA ASP A 899 -4.47 -62.41 25.21
C ASP A 899 -5.82 -62.05 25.83
N MET A 900 -6.69 -63.03 26.06
CA MET A 900 -7.98 -62.81 26.73
C MET A 900 -7.79 -62.41 28.20
N GLU A 901 -6.75 -62.89 28.88
CA GLU A 901 -6.37 -62.43 30.23
C GLU A 901 -5.86 -60.98 30.21
N GLY A 902 -5.07 -60.61 29.19
CA GLY A 902 -4.66 -59.23 28.95
C GLY A 902 -5.84 -58.28 28.67
N ILE A 903 -6.78 -58.70 27.82
CA ILE A 903 -8.00 -57.93 27.49
C ILE A 903 -8.83 -57.68 28.76
N ARG A 904 -9.08 -58.69 29.59
CA ARG A 904 -9.81 -58.52 30.86
C ARG A 904 -9.10 -57.57 31.83
N SER A 905 -7.77 -57.60 31.86
CA SER A 905 -6.98 -56.69 32.70
C SER A 905 -7.12 -55.23 32.25
N ILE A 906 -7.15 -54.98 30.94
CA ILE A 906 -7.38 -53.64 30.38
C ILE A 906 -8.82 -53.18 30.63
N GLN A 907 -9.81 -54.06 30.48
CA GLN A 907 -11.21 -53.75 30.79
C GLN A 907 -11.41 -53.34 32.25
N ALA A 908 -10.75 -54.02 33.19
CA ALA A 908 -10.78 -53.64 34.62
C ALA A 908 -10.18 -52.25 34.88
N LEU A 909 -9.06 -51.91 34.21
CA LEU A 909 -8.42 -50.60 34.33
C LEU A 909 -9.31 -49.46 33.80
N LEU A 910 -10.05 -49.69 32.72
CA LEU A 910 -10.93 -48.69 32.10
C LEU A 910 -12.28 -48.55 32.81
N GLY A 911 -12.81 -49.64 33.37
CA GLY A 911 -14.11 -49.68 34.07
C GLY A 911 -14.13 -49.02 35.45
N GLY A 912 -12.97 -48.60 35.98
CA GLY A 912 -12.87 -47.92 37.27
C GLY A 912 -12.97 -48.84 38.50
N GLU A 913 -13.05 -50.16 38.33
CA GLU A 913 -13.01 -51.13 39.42
C GLU A 913 -11.58 -51.62 39.66
N VAL A 914 -10.68 -50.75 40.10
CA VAL A 914 -9.40 -51.18 40.67
C VAL A 914 -9.14 -50.45 41.99
N ASN A 915 -9.61 -51.09 43.06
CA ASN A 915 -9.31 -50.89 44.50
C ASN A 915 -9.91 -49.66 45.19
N GLU A 916 -11.12 -49.83 45.74
CA GLU A 916 -11.46 -49.30 47.08
C GLU A 916 -10.66 -50.02 48.18
#